data_AF-A0A2M7JAR7-F1
#
_entry.id   AF-A0A2M7JAR7-F1
#
_cell.length_a   1.000
_cell.length_b   1.000
_cell.length_c   1.000
_cell.angle_alpha   90.00
_cell.angle_beta   90.00
_cell.angle_gamma   90.00
#
_symmetry.space_group_name_H-M   'P 1'
#
loop_
_entity.id
_entity.type
_entity.pdbx_description
1 polymer ?
#
loop_
_entity_poly.entity_id
_entity_poly.type
_entity_poly.pdbx_seq_one_letter_code
_entity_poly.pdbx_strand_id
1 'polypeptide(L)'
;MSKTEQEKREIQFIRENYQKITISSMARRLGQSEPYVKNKMSELRLTPSKIQGHQAAVFMLSTRPIFSPLNMTQLYIGLLLFLVTLGLYLHTLTPTIGFHDSGDMITAAYGLGIPHPPGYPLYCLLGKLFTFISMGNIAYRLNIMSAIFAALAVLVIYFILVKTTQQIIPSIIAALSLALTSTFWEQAIIAEKYTLNAFFLAILIFILLKWQEIIRDPKYGYNHKHTNRILYVFALVLGLSFTHHLQTIFIVPAALYFLLVANFQDIKRIKKDTLLKTVGILFIPIALYLYLPLRASAHPIANWGDPETLERFISHISAAAYKGFFSAETLLANLMNHIQFFPKQFTTIFLLIGIFGGIVVFMTNRHFFIFLAIIVIADICHSIRYTIPNIEDYYIPTYMVISIWIGYGIIGLINIMRRGYSLLEEQQKKKKHPFPKFCSIIPRFIIPGIFLILLIIPFLLHYSHNNRSKYYLAYDMGLNMLDPLKKNAVVITKGDDDLFPLWYHQRVENYRTDVALFNLILLQNKWHLEENKRNHPYLILPPKSAAPVTSTVSDGLDDVSRTNLVGLVQQNFMANPVYSYFVESISSRYTLTPVGILSLVLPKDASMGTIASQICNKKLRYLRGVKDGGITDRRGLETIKIYSMTYSNRGNTNLNLGNMPLALSDFQEVVNISPRDGDARYNLGAIYGSMQDYRRAIIEFKKSLEFKPNNIAAYHGLGMSYQKIGKMVEARQAYNKVLELSPGDPTATAALAAMGDI
;
A
#
# COMPACT_ATOMS: atom_id res chain seq x y z
N MET A 1 44.73 -27.39 -57.02
CA MET A 1 43.52 -28.18 -56.63
C MET A 1 42.79 -28.55 -57.90
N SER A 2 42.41 -29.82 -58.10
CA SER A 2 41.64 -30.20 -59.30
C SER A 2 40.27 -29.52 -59.28
N LYS A 3 39.72 -29.16 -60.45
CA LYS A 3 38.39 -28.50 -60.56
C LYS A 3 37.30 -29.27 -59.78
N THR A 4 37.41 -30.59 -59.73
CA THR A 4 36.46 -31.51 -59.08
C THR A 4 36.50 -31.47 -57.54
N GLU A 5 37.64 -31.14 -56.92
CA GLU A 5 37.78 -30.98 -55.46
C GLU A 5 37.16 -29.65 -54.98
N GLN A 6 37.33 -28.58 -55.78
CA GLN A 6 36.79 -27.27 -55.45
C GLN A 6 35.26 -27.26 -55.50
N GLU A 7 34.67 -27.85 -56.54
CA GLU A 7 33.23 -27.91 -56.70
C GLU A 7 32.55 -28.72 -55.57
N LYS A 8 33.19 -29.80 -55.08
CA LYS A 8 32.69 -30.56 -53.92
C LYS A 8 32.64 -29.70 -52.65
N ARG A 9 33.64 -28.85 -52.41
CA ARG A 9 33.66 -27.94 -51.25
C ARG A 9 32.58 -26.85 -51.35
N GLU A 10 32.38 -26.30 -52.55
CA GLU A 10 31.34 -25.28 -52.78
C GLU A 10 29.93 -25.87 -52.58
N ILE A 11 29.67 -27.07 -53.09
CA ILE A 11 28.40 -27.79 -52.89
C ILE A 11 28.15 -28.09 -51.41
N GLN A 12 29.17 -28.53 -50.68
CA GLN A 12 29.05 -28.82 -49.25
C GLN A 12 28.78 -27.54 -48.45
N PHE A 13 29.48 -26.45 -48.76
CA PHE A 13 29.24 -25.16 -48.12
C PHE A 13 27.79 -24.66 -48.36
N ILE A 14 27.26 -24.80 -49.57
CA ILE A 14 25.88 -24.40 -49.89
C ILE A 14 24.87 -25.25 -49.10
N ARG A 15 25.04 -26.58 -49.04
CA ARG A 15 24.17 -27.48 -48.24
C ARG A 15 24.16 -27.14 -46.75
N GLU A 16 25.27 -26.67 -46.20
CA GLU A 16 25.35 -26.34 -44.78
C GLU A 16 24.73 -24.97 -44.44
N ASN A 17 24.59 -24.08 -45.43
CA ASN A 17 24.30 -22.66 -45.21
C ASN A 17 23.02 -22.12 -45.87
N TYR A 18 22.37 -22.88 -46.76
CA TYR A 18 21.22 -22.40 -47.55
C TYR A 18 19.96 -21.99 -46.75
N GLN A 19 19.84 -22.42 -45.49
CA GLN A 19 18.78 -21.98 -44.56
C GLN A 19 19.23 -20.90 -43.56
N LYS A 20 20.55 -20.60 -43.51
CA LYS A 20 21.16 -19.84 -42.42
C LYS A 20 21.54 -18.41 -42.81
N ILE A 21 21.90 -18.19 -44.07
CA ILE A 21 22.38 -16.88 -44.55
C ILE A 21 21.77 -16.56 -45.92
N THR A 22 21.76 -15.27 -46.28
CA THR A 22 21.22 -14.83 -47.56
C THR A 22 22.10 -15.33 -48.71
N ILE A 23 21.49 -15.53 -49.88
CA ILE A 23 22.16 -15.92 -51.13
C ILE A 23 23.32 -14.97 -51.44
N SER A 24 23.13 -13.67 -51.22
CA SER A 24 24.14 -12.62 -51.35
C SER A 24 25.36 -12.83 -50.45
N SER A 25 25.16 -13.34 -49.23
CA SER A 25 26.25 -13.62 -48.30
C SER A 25 27.02 -14.89 -48.68
N MET A 26 26.32 -15.91 -49.19
CA MET A 26 26.94 -17.13 -49.71
C MET A 26 27.81 -16.84 -50.93
N ALA A 27 27.27 -16.08 -51.90
CA ALA A 27 27.99 -15.70 -53.12
C ALA A 27 29.30 -14.98 -52.81
N ARG A 28 29.25 -13.98 -51.92
CA ARG A 28 30.44 -13.22 -51.51
C ARG A 28 31.50 -14.08 -50.82
N ARG A 29 31.10 -15.08 -50.01
CA ARG A 29 32.03 -15.95 -49.26
C ARG A 29 32.65 -17.05 -50.10
N LEU A 30 31.94 -17.50 -51.13
CA LEU A 30 32.46 -18.44 -52.12
C LEU A 30 33.32 -17.74 -53.18
N GLY A 31 33.32 -16.40 -53.23
CA GLY A 31 33.94 -15.65 -54.32
C GLY A 31 33.23 -15.84 -55.67
N GLN A 32 31.94 -16.20 -55.62
CA GLN A 32 31.10 -16.52 -56.78
C GLN A 32 29.96 -15.51 -56.95
N SER A 33 29.27 -15.55 -58.09
CA SER A 33 28.10 -14.70 -58.33
C SER A 33 26.83 -15.25 -57.67
N GLU A 34 25.86 -14.40 -57.32
CA GLU A 34 24.57 -14.85 -56.78
C GLU A 34 23.79 -15.80 -57.71
N PRO A 35 23.78 -15.61 -59.04
CA PRO A 35 23.18 -16.56 -59.98
C PRO A 35 23.80 -17.96 -59.91
N TYR A 36 25.12 -18.04 -59.71
CA TYR A 36 25.83 -19.31 -59.57
C TYR A 36 25.33 -20.10 -58.35
N VAL A 37 25.24 -19.46 -57.18
CA VAL A 37 24.73 -20.09 -55.94
C VAL A 37 23.27 -20.53 -56.08
N LYS A 38 22.42 -19.73 -56.76
CA LYS A 38 21.02 -20.09 -57.02
C LYS A 38 20.88 -21.32 -57.92
N ASN A 39 21.62 -21.39 -59.02
CA ASN A 39 21.61 -22.55 -59.91
C ASN A 39 22.07 -23.82 -59.18
N LYS A 40 23.15 -23.73 -58.38
CA LYS A 40 23.65 -24.88 -57.61
C LYS A 40 22.66 -25.36 -56.56
N MET A 41 21.94 -24.45 -55.90
CA MET A 41 20.88 -24.83 -54.96
C MET A 41 19.70 -25.53 -55.65
N SER A 42 19.34 -25.11 -56.87
CA SER A 42 18.31 -25.75 -57.70
C SER A 42 18.69 -27.18 -58.08
N GLU A 43 19.92 -27.39 -58.57
CA GLU A 43 20.46 -28.72 -58.88
C GLU A 43 20.43 -29.66 -57.65
N LEU A 44 20.69 -29.11 -56.46
CA LEU A 44 20.69 -29.85 -55.19
C LEU A 44 19.30 -29.98 -54.55
N ARG A 45 18.23 -29.49 -55.18
CA ARG A 45 16.84 -29.44 -54.66
C ARG A 45 16.73 -28.77 -53.27
N LEU A 46 17.55 -27.76 -53.00
CA LEU A 46 17.57 -27.02 -51.74
C LEU A 46 16.68 -25.78 -51.85
N THR A 47 15.60 -25.71 -51.08
CA THR A 47 14.76 -24.51 -50.99
C THR A 47 15.20 -23.62 -49.82
N PRO A 48 15.56 -22.34 -50.07
CA PRO A 48 15.85 -21.42 -48.97
C PRO A 48 14.62 -21.29 -48.08
N SER A 49 14.78 -21.35 -46.75
CA SER A 49 13.67 -21.03 -45.85
C SER A 49 13.25 -19.58 -46.10
N LYS A 50 11.95 -19.36 -46.33
CA LYS A 50 11.34 -18.03 -46.44
C LYS A 50 11.61 -17.23 -45.15
N ILE A 51 12.72 -16.51 -45.07
CA ILE A 51 12.78 -15.28 -44.29
C ILE A 51 11.98 -14.27 -45.11
N GLN A 52 10.66 -14.29 -44.92
CA GLN A 52 9.76 -13.26 -45.44
C GLN A 52 10.10 -11.93 -44.78
N GLY A 53 10.09 -10.84 -45.54
CA GLY A 53 10.37 -9.48 -45.06
C GLY A 53 9.50 -8.99 -43.89
N HIS A 54 8.42 -9.70 -43.53
CA HIS A 54 7.67 -9.49 -42.29
C HIS A 54 8.37 -10.10 -41.06
N GLN A 55 9.05 -11.23 -41.20
CA GLN A 55 9.90 -11.76 -40.14
C GLN A 55 11.17 -10.94 -39.95
N ALA A 56 11.67 -10.19 -40.93
CA ALA A 56 12.77 -9.26 -40.70
C ALA A 56 12.42 -8.15 -39.67
N ALA A 57 11.13 -7.79 -39.53
CA ALA A 57 10.67 -6.86 -38.51
C ALA A 57 10.66 -7.47 -37.10
N VAL A 58 10.42 -8.78 -36.98
CA VAL A 58 10.41 -9.55 -35.72
C VAL A 58 11.80 -10.10 -35.38
N PHE A 59 12.64 -10.38 -36.39
CA PHE A 59 13.98 -10.93 -36.26
C PHE A 59 15.02 -9.84 -35.91
N MET A 60 14.77 -8.57 -36.23
CA MET A 60 15.55 -7.46 -35.66
C MET A 60 15.09 -7.03 -34.26
N LEU A 61 13.91 -7.48 -33.81
CA LEU A 61 13.54 -7.47 -32.40
C LEU A 61 14.17 -8.65 -31.64
N SER A 62 14.89 -9.56 -32.32
CA SER A 62 15.66 -10.61 -31.66
C SER A 62 16.89 -9.98 -30.98
N THR A 63 16.73 -9.70 -29.70
CA THR A 63 17.87 -9.69 -28.79
C THR A 63 18.63 -11.00 -28.98
N ARG A 64 19.94 -10.90 -29.22
CA ARG A 64 20.96 -11.97 -29.16
C ARG A 64 20.64 -13.03 -28.08
N PRO A 65 21.18 -14.27 -28.17
CA PRO A 65 20.92 -15.34 -27.21
C PRO A 65 20.87 -14.80 -25.80
N ILE A 66 19.66 -14.93 -25.25
CA ILE A 66 19.22 -14.37 -23.98
C ILE A 66 20.14 -14.95 -22.90
N PHE A 67 20.52 -14.12 -21.93
CA PHE A 67 21.34 -14.41 -20.76
C PHE A 67 22.86 -14.33 -20.97
N SER A 68 23.41 -13.11 -21.03
CA SER A 68 24.77 -12.90 -20.55
C SER A 68 24.77 -12.69 -19.02
N PRO A 69 25.83 -13.14 -18.33
CA PRO A 69 26.02 -12.83 -16.91
C PRO A 69 26.07 -11.31 -16.71
N LEU A 70 25.65 -10.85 -15.52
CA LEU A 70 25.72 -9.44 -15.16
C LEU A 70 27.18 -9.00 -15.11
N ASN A 71 27.50 -7.87 -15.75
CA ASN A 71 28.83 -7.28 -15.69
C ASN A 71 28.98 -6.34 -14.48
N MET A 72 30.21 -5.95 -14.16
CA MET A 72 30.50 -5.09 -13.00
C MET A 72 29.79 -3.73 -13.08
N THR A 73 29.67 -3.14 -14.26
CA THR A 73 28.95 -1.87 -14.46
C THR A 73 27.47 -2.00 -14.09
N GLN A 74 26.81 -3.08 -14.54
CA GLN A 74 25.42 -3.36 -14.20
C GLN A 74 25.25 -3.59 -12.69
N LEU A 75 26.22 -4.24 -12.05
CA LEU A 75 26.20 -4.45 -10.59
C LEU A 75 26.33 -3.12 -9.83
N TYR A 76 27.30 -2.26 -10.19
CA TYR A 76 27.50 -0.96 -9.54
C TYR A 76 26.32 -0.01 -9.75
N ILE A 77 25.71 -0.01 -10.95
CA ILE A 77 24.50 0.78 -11.21
C ILE A 77 23.32 0.25 -10.41
N GLY A 78 23.17 -1.07 -10.29
CA GLY A 78 22.19 -1.67 -9.40
C GLY A 78 22.38 -1.21 -7.96
N LEU A 79 23.61 -1.27 -7.44
CA LEU A 79 23.92 -0.81 -6.09
C LEU A 79 23.61 0.69 -5.90
N LEU A 80 23.98 1.54 -6.85
CA LEU A 80 23.63 2.96 -6.81
C LEU A 80 22.12 3.17 -6.79
N LEU A 81 21.37 2.44 -7.64
CA LEU A 81 19.92 2.51 -7.69
C LEU A 81 19.30 2.11 -6.35
N PHE A 82 19.79 1.03 -5.72
CA PHE A 82 19.38 0.62 -4.38
C PHE A 82 19.62 1.72 -3.34
N LEU A 83 20.80 2.36 -3.35
CA LEU A 83 21.12 3.42 -2.40
C LEU A 83 20.25 4.68 -2.61
N VAL A 84 19.97 5.05 -3.87
CA VAL A 84 19.11 6.19 -4.20
C VAL A 84 17.67 5.94 -3.74
N THR A 85 17.11 4.75 -4.02
CA THR A 85 15.73 4.43 -3.62
C THR A 85 15.61 4.25 -2.12
N LEU A 86 16.60 3.61 -1.47
CA LEU A 86 16.65 3.54 -0.01
C LEU A 86 16.74 4.93 0.61
N GLY A 87 17.59 5.82 0.08
CA GLY A 87 17.71 7.20 0.54
C GLY A 87 16.38 7.96 0.44
N LEU A 88 15.64 7.79 -0.65
CA LEU A 88 14.29 8.35 -0.81
C LEU A 88 13.31 7.86 0.26
N TYR A 89 13.25 6.55 0.47
CA TYR A 89 12.35 5.95 1.46
C TYR A 89 12.73 6.33 2.89
N LEU A 90 14.03 6.36 3.22
CA LEU A 90 14.49 6.83 4.53
C LEU A 90 14.19 8.32 4.77
N HIS A 91 14.29 9.15 3.73
CA HIS A 91 13.96 10.58 3.82
C HIS A 91 12.47 10.84 4.09
N THR A 92 11.61 9.97 3.57
CA THR A 92 10.15 10.06 3.67
C THR A 92 9.55 9.14 4.73
N LEU A 93 10.41 8.45 5.50
CA LEU A 93 10.05 7.37 6.40
C LEU A 93 9.13 7.82 7.54
N THR A 94 8.12 7.01 7.86
CA THR A 94 7.27 7.26 9.04
C THR A 94 8.11 7.18 10.32
N PRO A 95 8.09 8.19 11.21
CA PRO A 95 8.95 8.23 12.39
C PRO A 95 8.51 7.30 13.54
N THR A 96 7.29 6.76 13.44
CA THR A 96 6.66 5.92 14.45
C THR A 96 5.68 4.95 13.77
N ILE A 97 4.71 4.40 14.50
CA ILE A 97 3.63 3.60 13.93
C ILE A 97 2.80 4.38 12.90
N GLY A 98 2.41 3.70 11.82
CA GLY A 98 1.32 4.15 10.95
C GLY A 98 -0.04 3.72 11.50
N PHE A 99 -1.11 4.11 10.82
CA PHE A 99 -2.42 3.46 10.97
C PHE A 99 -2.40 2.05 10.33
N HIS A 100 -3.55 1.39 10.22
CA HIS A 100 -3.67 0.00 9.77
C HIS A 100 -2.87 -0.97 10.66
N ASP A 101 -2.46 -2.07 10.06
CA ASP A 101 -1.76 -3.18 10.65
C ASP A 101 -0.36 -2.82 11.14
N SER A 102 0.13 -1.60 10.90
CA SER A 102 1.47 -1.18 11.32
C SER A 102 1.69 -1.43 12.82
N GLY A 103 0.75 -1.01 13.67
CA GLY A 103 0.85 -1.23 15.11
C GLY A 103 0.83 -2.72 15.51
N ASP A 104 0.03 -3.55 14.82
CA ASP A 104 -0.03 -5.00 15.05
C ASP A 104 1.27 -5.70 14.64
N MET A 105 1.70 -5.48 13.40
CA MET A 105 2.91 -6.07 12.83
C MET A 105 4.14 -5.71 13.65
N ILE A 106 4.24 -4.45 14.12
CA ILE A 106 5.33 -4.01 14.99
C ILE A 106 5.28 -4.69 16.35
N THR A 107 4.09 -4.73 16.98
CA THR A 107 3.92 -5.32 18.31
C THR A 107 4.24 -6.82 18.28
N ALA A 108 3.74 -7.54 17.29
CA ALA A 108 4.01 -8.96 17.12
C ALA A 108 5.50 -9.21 16.84
N ALA A 109 6.14 -8.50 15.92
CA ALA A 109 7.56 -8.67 15.67
C ALA A 109 8.44 -8.35 16.89
N TYR A 110 8.11 -7.29 17.65
CA TYR A 110 8.82 -6.94 18.87
C TYR A 110 8.73 -8.04 19.95
N GLY A 111 7.53 -8.57 20.16
CA GLY A 111 7.24 -9.59 21.17
C GLY A 111 7.52 -11.03 20.75
N LEU A 112 7.94 -11.27 19.50
CA LEU A 112 7.81 -12.58 18.86
C LEU A 112 6.39 -13.12 19.08
N GLY A 113 5.37 -12.30 18.84
CA GLY A 113 3.96 -12.64 18.93
C GLY A 113 3.38 -13.14 17.63
N ILE A 114 2.05 -13.14 17.58
CA ILE A 114 1.23 -13.60 16.47
C ILE A 114 0.31 -12.44 16.09
N PRO A 115 0.55 -11.79 14.94
CA PRO A 115 -0.34 -10.78 14.40
C PRO A 115 -1.59 -11.43 13.80
N HIS A 116 -2.50 -10.61 13.27
CA HIS A 116 -3.68 -11.06 12.55
C HIS A 116 -3.37 -12.12 11.47
N PRO A 117 -4.36 -12.97 11.09
CA PRO A 117 -4.17 -14.05 10.13
C PRO A 117 -3.53 -13.59 8.81
N PRO A 118 -2.63 -14.40 8.20
CA PRO A 118 -2.25 -15.76 8.58
C PRO A 118 -1.07 -15.84 9.58
N GLY A 119 -0.68 -14.74 10.23
CA GLY A 119 0.29 -14.73 11.33
C GLY A 119 1.76 -14.49 10.96
N TYR A 120 2.11 -14.40 9.67
CA TYR A 120 3.41 -13.92 9.15
C TYR A 120 4.69 -14.36 9.94
N PRO A 121 4.94 -15.67 10.19
CA PRO A 121 6.08 -16.12 11.00
C PRO A 121 7.43 -15.52 10.60
N LEU A 122 7.75 -15.53 9.30
CA LEU A 122 9.03 -15.03 8.81
C LEU A 122 9.17 -13.52 9.01
N TYR A 123 8.09 -12.76 8.83
CA TYR A 123 8.09 -11.33 9.08
C TYR A 123 8.39 -11.04 10.55
N CYS A 124 7.76 -11.76 11.48
CA CYS A 124 7.96 -11.55 12.91
C CYS A 124 9.41 -11.84 13.33
N LEU A 125 9.99 -12.93 12.82
CA LEU A 125 11.39 -13.30 13.08
C LEU A 125 12.37 -12.26 12.53
N LEU A 126 12.17 -11.80 11.29
CA LEU A 126 13.01 -10.77 10.69
C LEU A 126 12.83 -9.43 11.41
N GLY A 127 11.60 -9.01 11.68
CA GLY A 127 11.28 -7.79 12.41
C GLY A 127 11.92 -7.78 13.80
N LYS A 128 11.93 -8.92 14.50
CA LYS A 128 12.65 -9.05 15.78
C LYS A 128 14.13 -8.73 15.65
N LEU A 129 14.80 -9.19 14.59
CA LEU A 129 16.20 -8.84 14.35
C LEU A 129 16.39 -7.34 14.15
N PHE A 130 15.48 -6.68 13.43
CA PHE A 130 15.50 -5.23 13.22
C PHE A 130 15.29 -4.44 14.52
N THR A 131 14.59 -5.00 15.52
CA THR A 131 14.47 -4.33 16.83
C THR A 131 15.80 -4.11 17.54
N PHE A 132 16.86 -4.87 17.20
CA PHE A 132 18.19 -4.71 17.79
C PHE A 132 19.01 -3.56 17.18
N ILE A 133 18.55 -2.95 16.07
CA ILE A 133 19.21 -1.77 15.49
C ILE A 133 19.09 -0.60 16.47
N SER A 134 20.19 0.06 16.83
CA SER A 134 20.22 1.15 17.82
C SER A 134 19.86 2.51 17.21
N MET A 135 18.72 2.62 16.52
CA MET A 135 18.25 3.87 15.91
C MET A 135 16.75 4.07 16.17
N GLY A 136 16.35 5.28 16.55
CA GLY A 136 14.94 5.63 16.78
C GLY A 136 14.21 4.72 17.78
N ASN A 137 12.88 4.81 17.78
CA ASN A 137 12.00 3.89 18.50
C ASN A 137 11.84 2.55 17.75
N ILE A 138 11.16 1.58 18.36
CA ILE A 138 10.98 0.25 17.76
C ILE A 138 10.21 0.32 16.43
N ALA A 139 9.18 1.17 16.34
CA ALA A 139 8.43 1.33 15.10
C ALA A 139 9.30 1.84 13.94
N TYR A 140 10.16 2.83 14.19
CA TYR A 140 11.09 3.38 13.22
C TYR A 140 12.03 2.30 12.65
N ARG A 141 12.54 1.40 13.50
CA ARG A 141 13.42 0.29 13.08
C ARG A 141 12.72 -0.69 12.13
N LEU A 142 11.44 -0.95 12.35
CA LEU A 142 10.66 -1.81 11.48
C LEU A 142 10.20 -1.09 10.20
N ASN A 143 9.98 0.22 10.25
CA ASN A 143 9.77 1.01 9.04
C ASN A 143 11.04 0.97 8.15
N ILE A 144 12.25 1.03 8.74
CA ILE A 144 13.51 0.82 8.00
C ILE A 144 13.53 -0.55 7.31
N MET A 145 13.04 -1.61 7.96
CA MET A 145 12.95 -2.94 7.35
C MET A 145 12.14 -2.90 6.05
N SER A 146 10.97 -2.25 6.06
CA SER A 146 10.15 -2.06 4.85
C SER A 146 10.90 -1.30 3.76
N ALA A 147 11.59 -0.21 4.11
CA ALA A 147 12.35 0.60 3.16
C ALA A 147 13.47 -0.21 2.48
N ILE A 148 14.18 -1.05 3.25
CA ILE A 148 15.23 -1.92 2.72
C ILE A 148 14.65 -2.96 1.75
N PHE A 149 13.58 -3.66 2.13
CA PHE A 149 12.99 -4.67 1.24
C PHE A 149 12.34 -4.06 0.00
N ALA A 150 11.75 -2.87 0.10
CA ALA A 150 11.27 -2.13 -1.06
C ALA A 150 12.41 -1.77 -2.02
N ALA A 151 13.51 -1.21 -1.51
CA ALA A 151 14.69 -0.88 -2.31
C ALA A 151 15.33 -2.13 -2.94
N LEU A 152 15.37 -3.26 -2.22
CA LEU A 152 15.82 -4.56 -2.75
C LEU A 152 14.89 -5.07 -3.85
N ALA A 153 13.56 -4.93 -3.72
CA ALA A 153 12.63 -5.30 -4.79
C ALA A 153 12.89 -4.48 -6.06
N VAL A 154 13.09 -3.16 -5.93
CA VAL A 154 13.43 -2.27 -7.06
C VAL A 154 14.76 -2.68 -7.71
N LEU A 155 15.78 -3.00 -6.91
CA LEU A 155 17.06 -3.54 -7.38
C LEU A 155 16.87 -4.82 -8.20
N VAL A 156 16.05 -5.75 -7.72
CA VAL A 156 15.81 -7.02 -8.41
C VAL A 156 15.03 -6.81 -9.71
N ILE A 157 14.07 -5.87 -9.75
CA ILE A 157 13.37 -5.50 -11.00
C ILE A 157 14.35 -4.94 -12.04
N TYR A 158 15.30 -4.08 -11.61
CA TYR A 158 16.40 -3.64 -12.46
C TYR A 158 17.22 -4.83 -12.99
N PHE A 159 17.57 -5.78 -12.12
CA PHE A 159 18.34 -6.96 -12.53
C PHE A 159 17.59 -7.89 -13.49
N ILE A 160 16.28 -8.06 -13.30
CA ILE A 160 15.43 -8.82 -14.24
C ILE A 160 15.52 -8.18 -15.63
N LEU A 161 15.29 -6.88 -15.73
CA LEU A 161 15.29 -6.17 -17.01
C LEU A 161 16.65 -6.12 -17.68
N VAL A 162 17.71 -5.78 -16.95
CA VAL A 162 19.04 -5.69 -17.55
C VAL A 162 19.53 -7.07 -17.99
N LYS A 163 19.12 -8.12 -17.29
CA LYS A 163 19.40 -9.51 -17.67
C LYS A 163 18.71 -9.92 -18.96
N THR A 164 17.43 -9.59 -19.11
CA THR A 164 16.65 -9.99 -20.29
C THR A 164 16.86 -9.08 -21.50
N THR A 165 17.32 -7.84 -21.30
CA THR A 165 17.41 -6.83 -22.37
C THR A 165 18.82 -6.33 -22.66
N GLN A 166 19.74 -6.44 -21.70
CA GLN A 166 21.09 -5.83 -21.72
C GLN A 166 21.10 -4.30 -21.80
N GLN A 167 19.95 -3.63 -21.61
CA GLN A 167 19.81 -2.18 -21.69
C GLN A 167 19.74 -1.56 -20.30
N ILE A 168 20.78 -0.82 -19.91
CA ILE A 168 20.89 -0.24 -18.56
C ILE A 168 19.83 0.86 -18.32
N ILE A 169 19.75 1.87 -19.19
CA ILE A 169 18.90 3.04 -18.94
C ILE A 169 17.40 2.71 -18.89
N PRO A 170 16.83 1.94 -19.84
CA PRO A 170 15.43 1.48 -19.74
C PRO A 170 15.17 0.65 -18.47
N SER A 171 16.16 -0.12 -18.01
CA SER A 171 16.04 -0.90 -16.76
C SER A 171 15.99 0.01 -15.53
N ILE A 172 16.78 1.09 -15.51
CA ILE A 172 16.72 2.12 -14.44
C ILE A 172 15.34 2.77 -14.44
N ILE A 173 14.86 3.22 -15.60
CA ILE A 173 13.58 3.94 -15.71
C ILE A 173 12.42 3.07 -15.22
N ALA A 174 12.38 1.80 -15.64
CA ALA A 174 11.36 0.85 -15.21
C ALA A 174 11.40 0.56 -13.70
N ALA A 175 12.59 0.38 -13.13
CA ALA A 175 12.75 0.16 -11.71
C ALA A 175 12.32 1.39 -10.90
N LEU A 176 12.69 2.60 -11.35
CA LEU A 176 12.24 3.86 -10.73
C LEU A 176 10.73 4.10 -10.94
N SER A 177 10.14 3.66 -12.05
CA SER A 177 8.69 3.80 -12.25
C SER A 177 7.90 2.99 -11.22
N LEU A 178 8.42 1.82 -10.77
CA LEU A 178 7.86 1.10 -9.63
C LEU A 178 8.07 1.87 -8.33
N ALA A 179 9.31 2.30 -8.09
CA ALA A 179 9.73 2.94 -6.85
C ALA A 179 8.93 4.20 -6.52
N LEU A 180 8.46 4.90 -7.57
CA LEU A 180 7.71 6.15 -7.50
C LEU A 180 6.20 5.97 -7.62
N THR A 181 5.67 4.75 -7.74
CA THR A 181 4.22 4.55 -7.60
C THR A 181 3.77 4.89 -6.18
N SER A 182 2.59 5.51 -6.05
CA SER A 182 2.12 6.00 -4.75
C SER A 182 1.98 4.85 -3.74
N THR A 183 1.30 3.77 -4.10
CA THR A 183 1.03 2.67 -3.17
C THR A 183 2.31 1.90 -2.80
N PHE A 184 3.20 1.62 -3.73
CA PHE A 184 4.46 0.93 -3.41
C PHE A 184 5.36 1.79 -2.50
N TRP A 185 5.40 3.11 -2.73
CA TRP A 185 6.14 4.04 -1.89
C TRP A 185 5.53 4.12 -0.49
N GLU A 186 4.21 4.25 -0.36
CA GLU A 186 3.53 4.21 0.94
C GLU A 186 3.92 2.97 1.74
N GLN A 187 3.88 1.79 1.11
CA GLN A 187 4.26 0.54 1.76
C GLN A 187 5.76 0.42 2.05
N ALA A 188 6.60 1.17 1.34
CA ALA A 188 8.04 1.27 1.60
C ALA A 188 8.39 2.04 2.89
N ILE A 189 7.46 2.86 3.40
CA ILE A 189 7.74 3.78 4.51
C ILE A 189 6.97 3.50 5.80
N ILE A 190 6.23 2.39 5.85
CA ILE A 190 5.51 1.90 7.04
C ILE A 190 5.81 0.41 7.24
N ALA A 191 5.79 -0.04 8.50
CA ALA A 191 6.01 -1.43 8.86
C ALA A 191 4.80 -2.29 8.49
N GLU A 192 4.79 -2.79 7.27
CA GLU A 192 3.77 -3.68 6.73
C GLU A 192 4.39 -4.82 5.93
N LYS A 193 3.57 -5.84 5.64
CA LYS A 193 3.98 -7.09 5.02
C LYS A 193 4.27 -6.99 3.52
N TYR A 194 3.86 -5.93 2.83
CA TYR A 194 3.81 -5.94 1.36
C TYR A 194 5.17 -5.80 0.66
N THR A 195 6.13 -5.06 1.22
CA THR A 195 7.43 -4.82 0.56
C THR A 195 8.34 -6.04 0.61
N LEU A 196 8.31 -6.79 1.71
CA LEU A 196 8.96 -8.10 1.79
C LEU A 196 8.32 -9.11 0.81
N ASN A 197 6.99 -9.05 0.65
CA ASN A 197 6.27 -9.87 -0.35
C ASN A 197 6.70 -9.51 -1.79
N ALA A 198 6.80 -8.23 -2.11
CA ALA A 198 7.29 -7.74 -3.40
C ALA A 198 8.74 -8.18 -3.67
N PHE A 199 9.61 -8.11 -2.67
CA PHE A 199 10.98 -8.61 -2.78
C PHE A 199 11.01 -10.11 -3.09
N PHE A 200 10.22 -10.93 -2.37
CA PHE A 200 10.12 -12.36 -2.64
C PHE A 200 9.64 -12.66 -4.06
N LEU A 201 8.60 -11.97 -4.53
CA LEU A 201 8.10 -12.16 -5.89
C LEU A 201 9.18 -11.80 -6.92
N ALA A 202 9.88 -10.67 -6.75
CA ALA A 202 10.94 -10.23 -7.65
C ALA A 202 12.09 -11.24 -7.68
N ILE A 203 12.58 -11.68 -6.51
CA ILE A 203 13.74 -12.57 -6.44
C ILE A 203 13.42 -13.97 -6.98
N LEU A 204 12.19 -14.46 -6.80
CA LEU A 204 11.76 -15.74 -7.38
C LEU A 204 11.74 -15.70 -8.91
N ILE A 205 11.22 -14.61 -9.50
CA ILE A 205 11.30 -14.38 -10.96
C ILE A 205 12.77 -14.36 -11.40
N PHE A 206 13.62 -13.62 -10.70
CA PHE A 206 15.04 -13.52 -11.02
C PHE A 206 15.76 -14.88 -10.93
N ILE A 207 15.49 -15.68 -9.90
CA ILE A 207 16.07 -17.02 -9.71
C ILE A 207 15.67 -17.95 -10.86
N LEU A 208 14.41 -17.93 -11.32
CA LEU A 208 13.97 -18.74 -12.47
C LEU A 208 14.69 -18.34 -13.77
N LEU A 209 14.86 -17.04 -14.01
CA LEU A 209 15.64 -16.54 -15.14
C LEU A 209 17.12 -16.91 -15.01
N LYS A 210 17.66 -16.94 -13.78
CA LYS A 210 19.04 -17.36 -13.51
C LYS A 210 19.24 -18.86 -13.70
N TRP A 211 18.25 -19.67 -13.34
CA TRP A 211 18.24 -21.10 -13.61
C TRP A 211 18.26 -21.38 -15.12
N GLN A 212 17.41 -20.69 -15.88
CA GLN A 212 17.33 -20.82 -17.34
C GLN A 212 18.65 -20.43 -18.04
N GLU A 213 19.36 -19.42 -17.54
CA GLU A 213 20.73 -19.11 -17.99
C GLU A 213 21.68 -20.28 -17.74
N ILE A 214 21.78 -20.71 -16.48
CA ILE A 214 22.80 -21.67 -16.05
C ILE A 214 22.60 -23.04 -16.70
N ILE A 215 21.36 -23.49 -16.85
CA ILE A 215 21.07 -24.80 -17.46
C ILE A 215 21.45 -24.84 -18.95
N ARG A 216 21.45 -23.68 -19.62
CA ARG A 216 21.81 -23.52 -21.04
C ARG A 216 23.27 -23.11 -21.26
N ASP A 217 24.00 -22.81 -20.18
CA ASP A 217 25.42 -22.50 -20.23
C ASP A 217 26.21 -23.80 -20.47
N PRO A 218 27.03 -23.90 -21.54
CA PRO A 218 27.86 -25.07 -21.81
C PRO A 218 28.80 -25.47 -20.67
N LYS A 219 29.20 -24.51 -19.82
CA LYS A 219 30.08 -24.74 -18.66
C LYS A 219 29.40 -25.56 -17.57
N TYR A 220 28.10 -25.37 -17.37
CA TYR A 220 27.35 -26.04 -16.31
C TYR A 220 26.45 -27.12 -16.92
N GLY A 221 25.52 -26.75 -17.80
CA GLY A 221 24.62 -27.69 -18.46
C GLY A 221 23.66 -28.40 -17.52
N TYR A 222 23.12 -29.54 -17.99
CA TYR A 222 22.12 -30.32 -17.27
C TYR A 222 22.73 -31.10 -16.10
N ASN A 223 21.99 -31.17 -14.98
CA ASN A 223 22.36 -31.95 -13.78
C ASN A 223 23.66 -31.55 -13.07
N HIS A 224 24.34 -30.50 -13.51
CA HIS A 224 25.50 -29.98 -12.83
C HIS A 224 25.15 -29.43 -11.45
N LYS A 225 26.10 -29.54 -10.51
CA LYS A 225 25.89 -29.13 -9.11
C LYS A 225 25.39 -27.68 -9.00
N HIS A 226 25.94 -26.77 -9.81
CA HIS A 226 25.48 -25.38 -9.86
C HIS A 226 24.05 -25.24 -10.39
N THR A 227 23.69 -25.90 -11.49
CA THR A 227 22.33 -25.88 -12.04
C THR A 227 21.30 -26.37 -11.04
N ASN A 228 21.57 -27.51 -10.38
CA ASN A 228 20.68 -28.11 -9.39
C ASN A 228 20.55 -27.21 -8.15
N ARG A 229 21.64 -26.57 -7.70
CA ARG A 229 21.62 -25.64 -6.57
C ARG A 229 20.67 -24.48 -6.78
N ILE A 230 20.53 -23.95 -8.00
CA ILE A 230 19.59 -22.85 -8.25
C ILE A 230 18.14 -23.30 -8.08
N LEU A 231 17.79 -24.54 -8.47
CA LEU A 231 16.45 -25.09 -8.19
C LEU A 231 16.21 -25.26 -6.69
N TYR A 232 17.22 -25.71 -5.95
CA TYR A 232 17.12 -25.82 -4.48
C TYR A 232 16.96 -24.45 -3.82
N VAL A 233 17.69 -23.44 -4.28
CA VAL A 233 17.54 -22.04 -3.82
C VAL A 233 16.14 -21.53 -4.17
N PHE A 234 15.62 -21.80 -5.37
CA PHE A 234 14.26 -21.44 -5.74
C PHE A 234 13.23 -22.05 -4.78
N ALA A 235 13.33 -23.35 -4.50
CA ALA A 235 12.44 -24.03 -3.57
C ALA A 235 12.53 -23.49 -2.14
N LEU A 236 13.75 -23.24 -1.65
CA LEU A 236 13.95 -22.66 -0.33
C LEU A 236 13.31 -21.27 -0.22
N VAL A 237 13.54 -20.40 -1.21
CA VAL A 237 13.01 -19.03 -1.22
C VAL A 237 11.49 -19.03 -1.39
N LEU A 238 10.95 -19.95 -2.21
CA LEU A 238 9.51 -20.09 -2.40
C LEU A 238 8.82 -20.57 -1.11
N GLY A 239 9.43 -21.53 -0.40
CA GLY A 239 8.88 -22.01 0.86
C GLY A 239 8.96 -20.95 1.96
N LEU A 240 10.07 -20.18 2.03
CA LEU A 240 10.17 -19.02 2.93
C LEU A 240 9.09 -17.98 2.63
N SER A 241 8.83 -17.70 1.34
CA SER A 241 7.83 -16.70 0.97
C SER A 241 6.41 -17.08 1.40
N PHE A 242 6.08 -18.38 1.41
CA PHE A 242 4.79 -18.85 1.94
C PHE A 242 4.63 -18.62 3.44
N THR A 243 5.72 -18.60 4.20
CA THR A 243 5.71 -18.30 5.66
C THR A 243 5.76 -16.80 5.97
N HIS A 244 5.87 -15.99 4.92
CA HIS A 244 5.67 -14.55 5.00
C HIS A 244 4.24 -14.21 4.59
N HIS A 245 3.87 -14.36 3.32
CA HIS A 245 2.58 -13.92 2.80
C HIS A 245 2.02 -14.91 1.77
N LEU A 246 0.78 -15.34 1.96
CA LEU A 246 0.13 -16.36 1.10
C LEU A 246 -0.04 -15.90 -0.35
N GLN A 247 -0.15 -14.60 -0.61
CA GLN A 247 -0.20 -14.04 -1.98
C GLN A 247 0.98 -14.47 -2.86
N THR A 248 2.14 -14.85 -2.28
CA THR A 248 3.23 -15.42 -3.08
C THR A 248 2.86 -16.72 -3.77
N ILE A 249 1.78 -17.41 -3.37
CA ILE A 249 1.26 -18.58 -4.09
C ILE A 249 0.89 -18.27 -5.56
N PHE A 250 0.64 -17.00 -5.90
CA PHE A 250 0.33 -16.58 -7.28
C PHE A 250 1.49 -16.83 -8.24
N ILE A 251 2.73 -16.93 -7.73
CA ILE A 251 3.87 -17.29 -8.56
C ILE A 251 3.90 -18.79 -8.90
N VAL A 252 3.20 -19.66 -8.17
CA VAL A 252 3.26 -21.11 -8.38
C VAL A 252 2.72 -21.50 -9.76
N PRO A 253 1.51 -21.08 -10.19
CA PRO A 253 1.06 -21.34 -11.56
C PRO A 253 2.00 -20.78 -12.63
N ALA A 254 2.57 -19.59 -12.40
CA ALA A 254 3.52 -18.98 -13.32
C ALA A 254 4.83 -19.79 -13.40
N ALA A 255 5.39 -20.21 -12.27
CA ALA A 255 6.60 -21.02 -12.20
C ALA A 255 6.40 -22.41 -12.83
N LEU A 256 5.24 -23.04 -12.59
CA LEU A 256 4.87 -24.30 -13.25
C LEU A 256 4.78 -24.12 -14.76
N TYR A 257 4.13 -23.07 -15.26
CA TYR A 257 4.14 -22.74 -16.69
C TYR A 257 5.57 -22.53 -17.22
N PHE A 258 6.40 -21.77 -16.49
CA PHE A 258 7.77 -21.48 -16.88
C PHE A 258 8.61 -22.76 -17.00
N LEU A 259 8.50 -23.67 -16.05
CA LEU A 259 9.28 -24.91 -16.03
C LEU A 259 8.71 -25.96 -16.98
N LEU A 260 7.40 -26.22 -16.92
CA LEU A 260 6.75 -27.35 -17.58
C LEU A 260 6.28 -27.06 -19.01
N VAL A 261 6.16 -25.79 -19.40
CA VAL A 261 5.76 -25.39 -20.76
C VAL A 261 6.87 -24.62 -21.45
N ALA A 262 7.31 -23.49 -20.88
CA ALA A 262 8.31 -22.64 -21.52
C ALA A 262 9.71 -23.29 -21.59
N ASN A 263 10.04 -24.16 -20.63
CA ASN A 263 11.34 -24.82 -20.52
C ASN A 263 11.22 -26.35 -20.41
N PHE A 264 10.18 -26.92 -21.01
CA PHE A 264 9.89 -28.36 -20.90
C PHE A 264 11.07 -29.25 -21.31
N GLN A 265 11.78 -28.90 -22.40
CA GLN A 265 12.93 -29.66 -22.88
C GLN A 265 14.11 -29.62 -21.90
N ASP A 266 14.26 -28.51 -21.19
CA ASP A 266 15.34 -28.34 -20.21
C ASP A 266 15.00 -29.08 -18.90
N ILE A 267 13.77 -28.96 -18.39
CA ILE A 267 13.36 -29.62 -17.14
C ILE A 267 13.30 -31.14 -17.28
N LYS A 268 12.89 -31.67 -18.44
CA LYS A 268 12.82 -33.13 -18.70
C LYS A 268 14.20 -33.80 -18.61
N ARG A 269 15.29 -33.05 -18.82
CA ARG A 269 16.67 -33.55 -18.73
C ARG A 269 17.23 -33.53 -17.30
N ILE A 270 16.53 -32.92 -16.35
CA ILE A 270 16.92 -32.94 -14.93
C ILE A 270 16.58 -34.29 -14.31
N LYS A 271 17.49 -34.85 -13.51
CA LYS A 271 17.32 -36.11 -12.78
C LYS A 271 16.10 -36.03 -11.87
N LYS A 272 15.29 -37.10 -11.86
CA LYS A 272 14.11 -37.23 -10.97
C LYS A 272 14.45 -37.02 -9.49
N ASP A 273 15.60 -37.54 -9.03
CA ASP A 273 16.10 -37.33 -7.67
C ASP A 273 16.33 -35.84 -7.33
N THR A 274 16.88 -35.06 -8.27
CA THR A 274 17.02 -33.60 -8.11
C THR A 274 15.66 -32.92 -7.97
N LEU A 275 14.68 -33.32 -8.79
CA LEU A 275 13.33 -32.77 -8.69
C LEU A 275 12.67 -33.12 -7.36
N LEU A 276 12.79 -34.37 -6.90
CA LEU A 276 12.26 -34.81 -5.60
C LEU A 276 12.92 -34.05 -4.44
N LYS A 277 14.25 -33.86 -4.47
CA LYS A 277 14.98 -33.03 -3.50
C LYS A 277 14.52 -31.58 -3.52
N THR A 278 14.26 -31.03 -4.71
CA THR A 278 13.72 -29.66 -4.84
C THR A 278 12.36 -29.55 -4.15
N VAL A 279 11.47 -30.52 -4.35
CA VAL A 279 10.17 -30.58 -3.65
C VAL A 279 10.37 -30.75 -2.14
N GLY A 280 11.27 -31.63 -1.68
CA GLY A 280 11.55 -31.79 -0.25
C GLY A 280 12.09 -30.52 0.41
N ILE A 281 13.00 -29.80 -0.26
CA ILE A 281 13.58 -28.55 0.24
C ILE A 281 12.54 -27.44 0.39
N LEU A 282 11.49 -27.43 -0.44
CA LEU A 282 10.37 -26.49 -0.31
C LEU A 282 9.69 -26.57 1.05
N PHE A 283 9.55 -27.77 1.62
CA PHE A 283 8.85 -27.99 2.89
C PHE A 283 9.67 -27.65 4.14
N ILE A 284 11.00 -27.60 4.04
CA ILE A 284 11.88 -27.23 5.16
C ILE A 284 11.52 -25.85 5.75
N PRO A 285 11.51 -24.76 4.97
CA PRO A 285 11.13 -23.45 5.49
C PRO A 285 9.63 -23.34 5.83
N ILE A 286 8.75 -24.11 5.17
CA ILE A 286 7.30 -24.13 5.50
C ILE A 286 7.08 -24.58 6.96
N ALA A 287 7.97 -25.41 7.50
CA ALA A 287 7.94 -25.79 8.92
C ALA A 287 8.02 -24.59 9.89
N LEU A 288 8.45 -23.40 9.43
CA LEU A 288 8.37 -22.17 10.24
C LEU A 288 6.94 -21.82 10.67
N TYR A 289 5.89 -22.34 10.03
CA TYR A 289 4.52 -22.18 10.55
C TYR A 289 4.31 -22.79 11.93
N LEU A 290 5.13 -23.76 12.36
CA LEU A 290 5.13 -24.29 13.72
C LEU A 290 5.46 -23.20 14.77
N TYR A 291 6.04 -22.07 14.35
CA TYR A 291 6.16 -20.87 15.17
C TYR A 291 4.82 -20.47 15.81
N LEU A 292 3.71 -20.57 15.09
CA LEU A 292 2.41 -20.10 15.57
C LEU A 292 1.92 -20.86 16.81
N PRO A 293 1.70 -22.20 16.79
CA PRO A 293 1.26 -22.93 17.97
C PRO A 293 2.30 -22.88 19.11
N LEU A 294 3.59 -22.93 18.77
CA LEU A 294 4.66 -22.84 19.78
C LEU A 294 4.64 -21.51 20.51
N ARG A 295 4.51 -20.39 19.79
CA ARG A 295 4.43 -19.07 20.42
C ARG A 295 3.12 -18.88 21.16
N ALA A 296 1.98 -19.31 20.61
CA ALA A 296 0.68 -19.21 21.29
C ALA A 296 0.69 -19.88 22.67
N SER A 297 1.30 -21.08 22.79
CA SER A 297 1.47 -21.80 24.06
C SER A 297 2.31 -21.05 25.10
N ALA A 298 3.16 -20.12 24.66
CA ALA A 298 3.98 -19.27 25.52
C ALA A 298 3.30 -17.95 25.90
N HIS A 299 2.04 -17.74 25.48
CA HIS A 299 1.23 -16.55 25.76
C HIS A 299 1.97 -15.22 25.48
N PRO A 300 2.33 -14.97 24.22
CA PRO A 300 3.12 -13.81 23.83
C PRO A 300 2.28 -12.53 23.95
N ILE A 301 2.95 -11.38 24.04
CA ILE A 301 2.28 -10.07 24.22
C ILE A 301 1.26 -9.73 23.14
N ALA A 302 1.41 -10.26 21.92
CA ALA A 302 0.41 -10.23 20.86
C ALA A 302 0.12 -11.67 20.46
N ASN A 303 -1.13 -12.12 20.61
CA ASN A 303 -1.52 -13.51 20.39
C ASN A 303 -2.85 -13.62 19.62
N TRP A 304 -2.96 -12.92 18.49
CA TRP A 304 -4.22 -12.88 17.73
C TRP A 304 -4.64 -14.29 17.31
N GLY A 305 -5.89 -14.66 17.60
CA GLY A 305 -6.46 -15.96 17.23
C GLY A 305 -6.10 -17.12 18.16
N ASP A 306 -5.07 -16.96 19.00
CA ASP A 306 -4.51 -18.00 19.88
C ASP A 306 -4.42 -19.39 19.19
N PRO A 307 -3.56 -19.53 18.16
CA PRO A 307 -3.46 -20.73 17.32
C PRO A 307 -2.72 -21.90 18.01
N GLU A 308 -2.92 -22.09 19.31
CA GLU A 308 -2.29 -23.15 20.11
C GLU A 308 -2.80 -24.55 19.72
N THR A 309 -4.11 -24.68 19.49
CA THR A 309 -4.72 -25.96 19.08
C THR A 309 -4.66 -26.14 17.57
N LEU A 310 -4.66 -27.40 17.10
CA LEU A 310 -4.65 -27.70 15.66
C LEU A 310 -5.78 -27.01 14.89
N GLU A 311 -6.98 -26.98 15.46
CA GLU A 311 -8.15 -26.31 14.87
C GLU A 311 -7.92 -24.81 14.70
N ARG A 312 -7.47 -24.12 15.77
CA ARG A 312 -7.21 -22.68 15.73
C ARG A 312 -6.02 -22.34 14.85
N PHE A 313 -4.99 -23.17 14.85
CA PHE A 313 -3.86 -23.09 13.94
C PHE A 313 -4.30 -23.16 12.47
N ILE A 314 -5.07 -24.17 12.08
CA ILE A 314 -5.59 -24.31 10.71
C ILE A 314 -6.49 -23.12 10.35
N SER A 315 -7.37 -22.71 11.26
CA SER A 315 -8.24 -21.54 11.07
C SER A 315 -7.43 -20.26 10.81
N HIS A 316 -6.35 -20.06 11.58
CA HIS A 316 -5.46 -18.90 11.46
C HIS A 316 -4.70 -18.90 10.14
N ILE A 317 -3.99 -19.98 9.78
CA ILE A 317 -3.19 -20.01 8.55
C ILE A 317 -4.05 -20.02 7.28
N SER A 318 -5.28 -20.55 7.35
CA SER A 318 -6.24 -20.48 6.22
C SER A 318 -6.96 -19.13 6.13
N ALA A 319 -6.69 -18.24 7.09
CA ALA A 319 -7.33 -16.94 7.21
C ALA A 319 -8.86 -17.04 7.19
N ALA A 320 -9.41 -18.04 7.88
CA ALA A 320 -10.83 -18.39 7.83
C ALA A 320 -11.74 -17.23 8.27
N ALA A 321 -11.25 -16.35 9.15
CA ALA A 321 -11.94 -15.14 9.59
C ALA A 321 -12.26 -14.16 8.44
N TYR A 322 -11.51 -14.20 7.34
CA TYR A 322 -11.71 -13.27 6.22
C TYR A 322 -12.63 -13.79 5.11
N LYS A 323 -13.23 -14.99 5.26
CA LYS A 323 -14.13 -15.56 4.25
C LYS A 323 -15.30 -14.64 3.91
N GLY A 324 -15.83 -13.89 4.88
CA GLY A 324 -16.95 -12.97 4.68
C GLY A 324 -16.64 -11.76 3.78
N PHE A 325 -15.36 -11.45 3.55
CA PHE A 325 -14.95 -10.36 2.66
C PHE A 325 -14.91 -10.80 1.18
N PHE A 326 -15.09 -12.08 0.89
CA PHE A 326 -15.16 -12.57 -0.49
C PHE A 326 -16.59 -12.55 -1.01
N SER A 327 -16.84 -11.82 -2.10
CA SER A 327 -18.15 -11.74 -2.74
C SER A 327 -18.07 -11.92 -4.25
N ALA A 328 -19.01 -12.70 -4.81
CA ALA A 328 -19.18 -12.85 -6.25
C ALA A 328 -20.03 -11.73 -6.87
N GLU A 329 -20.84 -11.03 -6.06
CA GLU A 329 -21.80 -10.03 -6.54
C GLU A 329 -21.11 -8.73 -6.96
N THR A 330 -19.96 -8.40 -6.35
CA THR A 330 -19.23 -7.14 -6.58
C THR A 330 -18.13 -7.25 -7.65
N LEU A 331 -18.04 -8.37 -8.37
CA LEU A 331 -16.94 -8.67 -9.29
C LEU A 331 -16.70 -7.58 -10.35
N LEU A 332 -17.76 -7.15 -11.05
CA LEU A 332 -17.65 -6.15 -12.12
C LEU A 332 -17.28 -4.77 -11.57
N ALA A 333 -17.88 -4.37 -10.46
CA ALA A 333 -17.59 -3.11 -9.79
C ALA A 333 -16.13 -3.07 -9.29
N ASN A 334 -15.67 -4.16 -8.66
CA ASN A 334 -14.30 -4.30 -8.18
C ASN A 334 -13.29 -4.32 -9.34
N LEU A 335 -13.63 -4.95 -10.47
CA LEU A 335 -12.80 -4.90 -11.68
C LEU A 335 -12.69 -3.48 -12.24
N MET A 336 -13.79 -2.73 -12.27
CA MET A 336 -13.76 -1.34 -12.74
C MET A 336 -12.92 -0.46 -11.81
N ASN A 337 -13.08 -0.61 -10.49
CA ASN A 337 -12.26 0.06 -9.49
C ASN A 337 -10.78 -0.28 -9.70
N HIS A 338 -10.45 -1.56 -9.85
CA HIS A 338 -9.10 -2.06 -10.12
C HIS A 338 -8.47 -1.33 -11.31
N ILE A 339 -9.16 -1.25 -12.46
CA ILE A 339 -8.66 -0.57 -13.66
C ILE A 339 -8.42 0.93 -13.42
N GLN A 340 -9.31 1.60 -12.67
CA GLN A 340 -9.21 3.03 -12.41
C GLN A 340 -8.04 3.43 -11.49
N PHE A 341 -7.45 2.50 -10.74
CA PHE A 341 -6.30 2.78 -9.89
C PHE A 341 -4.98 2.94 -10.66
N PHE A 342 -4.76 2.23 -11.76
CA PHE A 342 -3.45 2.21 -12.44
C PHE A 342 -2.98 3.57 -12.98
N PRO A 343 -3.84 4.42 -13.58
CA PRO A 343 -3.43 5.76 -14.01
C PRO A 343 -2.92 6.62 -12.84
N LYS A 344 -3.45 6.42 -11.63
CA LYS A 344 -2.99 7.11 -10.41
C LYS A 344 -1.61 6.62 -9.94
N GLN A 345 -1.18 5.43 -10.35
CA GLN A 345 0.11 4.86 -9.93
C GLN A 345 1.25 5.21 -10.89
N PHE A 346 1.04 5.08 -12.20
CA PHE A 346 2.09 5.24 -13.20
C PHE A 346 2.03 6.56 -13.99
N THR A 347 0.99 7.37 -13.86
CA THR A 347 0.55 8.35 -14.88
C THR A 347 0.08 7.66 -16.17
N THR A 348 -0.78 8.33 -16.93
CA THR A 348 -1.31 7.80 -18.20
C THR A 348 -0.19 7.47 -19.20
N ILE A 349 0.88 8.26 -19.23
CA ILE A 349 1.99 8.09 -20.19
C ILE A 349 2.73 6.77 -19.94
N PHE A 350 3.21 6.52 -18.72
CA PHE A 350 3.91 5.26 -18.43
C PHE A 350 2.98 4.05 -18.52
N LEU A 351 1.69 4.19 -18.20
CA LEU A 351 0.75 3.09 -18.38
C LEU A 351 0.61 2.68 -19.86
N LEU A 352 0.48 3.65 -20.78
CA LEU A 352 0.44 3.37 -22.22
C LEU A 352 1.74 2.74 -22.72
N ILE A 353 2.90 3.19 -22.21
CA ILE A 353 4.20 2.59 -22.52
C ILE A 353 4.28 1.15 -21.99
N GLY A 354 3.75 0.89 -20.80
CA GLY A 354 3.65 -0.45 -20.23
C GLY A 354 2.80 -1.37 -21.09
N ILE A 355 1.62 -0.94 -21.53
CA ILE A 355 0.76 -1.72 -22.44
C ILE A 355 1.49 -2.04 -23.74
N PHE A 356 2.11 -1.02 -24.36
CA PHE A 356 2.94 -1.22 -25.56
C PHE A 356 4.10 -2.18 -25.30
N GLY A 357 4.74 -2.07 -24.14
CA GLY A 357 5.79 -2.97 -23.71
C GLY A 357 5.34 -4.42 -23.56
N GLY A 358 4.14 -4.66 -23.02
CA GLY A 358 3.52 -5.99 -22.97
C GLY A 358 3.39 -6.60 -24.37
N ILE A 359 2.95 -5.81 -25.36
CA ILE A 359 2.89 -6.22 -26.77
C ILE A 359 4.29 -6.54 -27.30
N VAL A 360 5.29 -5.71 -27.01
CA VAL A 360 6.68 -5.96 -27.41
C VAL A 360 7.20 -7.28 -26.81
N VAL A 361 6.94 -7.55 -25.52
CA VAL A 361 7.33 -8.83 -24.90
C VAL A 361 6.60 -9.99 -25.55
N PHE A 362 5.30 -9.88 -25.83
CA PHE A 362 4.54 -10.93 -26.50
C PHE A 362 5.13 -11.28 -27.88
N MET A 363 5.47 -10.26 -28.67
CA MET A 363 6.04 -10.43 -30.01
C MET A 363 7.47 -10.99 -29.99
N THR A 364 8.26 -10.66 -28.96
CA THR A 364 9.67 -11.06 -28.87
C THR A 364 9.91 -12.35 -28.09
N ASN A 365 9.16 -12.56 -27.01
CA ASN A 365 9.24 -13.72 -26.14
C ASN A 365 7.87 -14.03 -25.51
N ARG A 366 7.01 -14.70 -26.29
CA ARG A 366 5.67 -15.12 -25.88
C ARG A 366 5.62 -15.86 -24.55
N HIS A 367 6.62 -16.70 -24.26
CA HIS A 367 6.64 -17.50 -23.04
C HIS A 367 6.95 -16.65 -21.81
N PHE A 368 7.85 -15.69 -21.94
CA PHE A 368 8.10 -14.73 -20.86
C PHE A 368 6.91 -13.80 -20.65
N PHE A 369 6.23 -13.38 -21.71
CA PHE A 369 4.96 -12.63 -21.59
C PHE A 369 3.91 -13.43 -20.81
N ILE A 370 3.63 -14.68 -21.22
CA ILE A 370 2.62 -15.52 -20.55
C ILE A 370 2.99 -15.78 -19.10
N PHE A 371 4.27 -16.03 -18.80
CA PHE A 371 4.77 -16.17 -17.43
C PHE A 371 4.40 -14.95 -16.56
N LEU A 372 4.68 -13.73 -17.03
CA LEU A 372 4.34 -12.50 -16.31
C LEU A 372 2.82 -12.27 -16.26
N ALA A 373 2.10 -12.57 -17.34
CA ALA A 373 0.65 -12.40 -17.42
C ALA A 373 -0.10 -13.32 -16.45
N ILE A 374 0.39 -14.55 -16.20
CA ILE A 374 -0.21 -15.45 -15.19
C ILE A 374 -0.16 -14.82 -13.80
N ILE A 375 0.92 -14.12 -13.45
CA ILE A 375 1.05 -13.42 -12.16
C ILE A 375 -0.02 -12.33 -12.05
N VAL A 376 -0.17 -11.50 -13.10
CA VAL A 376 -1.19 -10.44 -13.16
C VAL A 376 -2.60 -11.03 -13.09
N ILE A 377 -2.89 -12.10 -13.84
CA ILE A 377 -4.21 -12.74 -13.85
C ILE A 377 -4.54 -13.31 -12.48
N ALA A 378 -3.59 -14.00 -11.82
CA ALA A 378 -3.80 -14.54 -10.49
C ALA A 378 -4.10 -13.45 -9.46
N ASP A 379 -3.36 -12.33 -9.54
CA ASP A 379 -3.54 -11.15 -8.70
C ASP A 379 -4.94 -10.53 -8.88
N ILE A 380 -5.32 -10.25 -10.13
CA ILE A 380 -6.65 -9.71 -10.48
C ILE A 380 -7.75 -10.67 -10.01
N CYS A 381 -7.66 -11.95 -10.32
CA CYS A 381 -8.67 -12.95 -9.94
C CYS A 381 -8.86 -13.06 -8.42
N HIS A 382 -7.81 -12.84 -7.65
CA HIS A 382 -7.92 -12.75 -6.20
C HIS A 382 -8.61 -11.45 -5.79
N SER A 383 -8.10 -10.32 -6.25
CA SER A 383 -8.49 -9.03 -5.72
C SER A 383 -9.91 -8.59 -6.09
N ILE A 384 -10.41 -8.94 -7.28
CA ILE A 384 -11.78 -8.56 -7.68
C ILE A 384 -12.85 -9.25 -6.84
N ARG A 385 -12.52 -10.37 -6.19
CA ARG A 385 -13.41 -11.07 -5.26
C ARG A 385 -13.34 -10.53 -3.85
N TYR A 386 -12.30 -9.77 -3.52
CA TYR A 386 -11.97 -9.38 -2.15
C TYR A 386 -12.40 -7.93 -1.88
N THR A 387 -13.40 -7.77 -1.01
CA THR A 387 -14.01 -6.47 -0.72
C THR A 387 -13.52 -5.97 0.63
N ILE A 388 -12.40 -5.26 0.61
CA ILE A 388 -11.81 -4.59 1.78
C ILE A 388 -11.44 -3.14 1.45
N PRO A 389 -11.37 -2.24 2.44
CA PRO A 389 -10.73 -0.95 2.28
C PRO A 389 -9.24 -1.13 1.92
N ASN A 390 -8.72 -0.33 0.98
CA ASN A 390 -7.30 -0.31 0.56
C ASN A 390 -6.84 -1.57 -0.21
N ILE A 391 -7.73 -2.14 -1.04
CA ILE A 391 -7.43 -3.28 -1.90
C ILE A 391 -6.25 -3.03 -2.86
N GLU A 392 -5.89 -1.77 -3.12
CA GLU A 392 -4.77 -1.37 -3.96
C GLU A 392 -3.40 -1.88 -3.48
N ASP A 393 -3.22 -2.14 -2.18
CA ASP A 393 -1.98 -2.73 -1.65
C ASP A 393 -1.72 -4.12 -2.25
N TYR A 394 -2.80 -4.85 -2.55
CA TYR A 394 -2.72 -6.16 -3.16
C TYR A 394 -2.29 -6.09 -4.62
N TYR A 395 -2.37 -4.93 -5.30
CA TYR A 395 -2.02 -4.81 -6.72
C TYR A 395 -0.51 -4.67 -6.98
N ILE A 396 0.32 -4.65 -5.93
CA ILE A 396 1.79 -4.52 -6.03
C ILE A 396 2.42 -5.54 -7.00
N PRO A 397 2.06 -6.84 -6.99
CA PRO A 397 2.54 -7.79 -8.00
C PRO A 397 2.27 -7.33 -9.44
N THR A 398 1.08 -6.78 -9.69
CA THR A 398 0.73 -6.22 -11.00
C THR A 398 1.54 -4.96 -11.32
N TYR A 399 1.78 -4.07 -10.35
CA TYR A 399 2.64 -2.89 -10.52
C TYR A 399 4.07 -3.29 -10.92
N MET A 400 4.61 -4.35 -10.32
CA MET A 400 5.92 -4.89 -10.67
C MET A 400 5.97 -5.38 -12.12
N VAL A 401 4.95 -6.11 -12.59
CA VAL A 401 4.88 -6.60 -13.97
C VAL A 401 4.74 -5.45 -14.97
N ILE A 402 3.88 -4.47 -14.69
CA ILE A 402 3.73 -3.27 -15.53
C ILE A 402 5.04 -2.51 -15.61
N SER A 403 5.79 -2.40 -14.51
CA SER A 403 7.11 -1.77 -14.50
C SER A 403 8.12 -2.50 -15.40
N ILE A 404 8.12 -3.84 -15.38
CA ILE A 404 8.90 -4.64 -16.34
C ILE A 404 8.47 -4.32 -17.77
N TRP A 405 7.17 -4.28 -18.05
CA TRP A 405 6.69 -3.94 -19.38
C TRP A 405 7.05 -2.52 -19.81
N ILE A 406 7.01 -1.53 -18.92
CA ILE A 406 7.49 -0.16 -19.21
C ILE A 406 8.91 -0.18 -19.76
N GLY A 407 9.82 -0.97 -19.15
CA GLY A 407 11.19 -1.12 -19.64
C GLY A 407 11.25 -1.66 -21.07
N TYR A 408 10.47 -2.70 -21.37
CA TYR A 408 10.34 -3.24 -22.73
C TYR A 408 9.68 -2.26 -23.72
N GLY A 409 8.70 -1.48 -23.27
CA GLY A 409 8.03 -0.46 -24.07
C GLY A 409 8.99 0.63 -24.52
N ILE A 410 9.82 1.14 -23.60
CA ILE A 410 10.86 2.12 -23.91
C ILE A 410 11.86 1.53 -24.93
N ILE A 411 12.28 0.28 -24.76
CA ILE A 411 13.16 -0.41 -25.71
C ILE A 411 12.49 -0.54 -27.09
N GLY A 412 11.22 -0.89 -27.13
CA GLY A 412 10.42 -0.96 -28.35
C GLY A 412 10.39 0.38 -29.08
N LEU A 413 10.13 1.48 -28.37
CA LEU A 413 10.10 2.83 -28.93
C LEU A 413 11.47 3.25 -29.47
N ILE A 414 12.55 2.97 -28.73
CA ILE A 414 13.93 3.20 -29.17
C ILE A 414 14.21 2.45 -30.48
N ASN A 415 13.79 1.19 -30.57
CA ASN A 415 14.02 0.36 -31.76
C ASN A 415 13.21 0.84 -32.98
N ILE A 416 11.95 1.25 -32.78
CA ILE A 416 11.12 1.84 -33.84
C ILE A 416 11.79 3.10 -34.39
N MET A 417 12.24 3.99 -33.51
CA MET A 417 12.91 5.23 -33.91
C MET A 417 14.25 4.99 -34.60
N ARG A 418 15.06 4.04 -34.10
CA ARG A 418 16.32 3.64 -34.76
C ARG A 418 16.08 3.14 -36.17
N ARG A 419 15.00 2.38 -36.38
CA ARG A 419 14.62 1.89 -37.71
C ARG A 419 14.19 3.04 -38.61
N GLY A 420 13.31 3.93 -38.15
CA GLY A 420 12.92 5.13 -38.89
C GLY A 420 14.14 5.96 -39.32
N TYR A 421 15.07 6.17 -38.39
CA TYR A 421 16.35 6.84 -38.67
C TYR A 421 17.16 6.11 -39.76
N SER A 422 17.34 4.79 -39.65
CA SER A 422 18.10 4.04 -40.66
C SER A 422 17.49 4.10 -42.06
N LEU A 423 16.15 4.13 -42.15
CA LEU A 423 15.45 4.26 -43.43
C LEU A 423 15.61 5.66 -44.03
N LEU A 424 15.54 6.70 -43.20
CA LEU A 424 15.79 8.08 -43.63
C LEU A 424 17.24 8.28 -44.07
N GLU A 425 18.20 7.72 -43.34
CA GLU A 425 19.62 7.74 -43.70
C GLU A 425 19.85 7.04 -45.04
N GLU A 426 19.23 5.88 -45.28
CA GLU A 426 19.33 5.17 -46.54
C GLU A 426 18.73 5.98 -47.71
N GLN A 427 17.58 6.62 -47.50
CA GLN A 427 16.96 7.50 -48.51
C GLN A 427 17.81 8.74 -48.82
N GLN A 428 18.40 9.38 -47.81
CA GLN A 428 19.27 10.55 -47.98
C GLN A 428 20.58 10.19 -48.68
N LYS A 429 21.18 9.04 -48.34
CA LYS A 429 22.34 8.49 -49.06
C LYS A 429 22.03 8.24 -50.54
N LYS A 430 20.84 7.71 -50.87
CA LYS A 430 20.39 7.54 -52.26
C LYS A 430 20.26 8.87 -53.01
N LYS A 431 19.86 9.94 -52.31
CA LYS A 431 19.75 11.30 -52.87
C LYS A 431 21.07 12.11 -52.85
N LYS A 432 22.21 11.51 -52.46
CA LYS A 432 23.53 12.17 -52.34
C LYS A 432 23.58 13.41 -51.43
N HIS A 433 22.62 13.57 -50.51
CA HIS A 433 22.67 14.65 -49.53
C HIS A 433 23.41 14.22 -48.26
N PRO A 434 24.24 15.09 -47.65
CA PRO A 434 24.91 14.79 -46.39
C PRO A 434 23.87 14.68 -45.26
N PHE A 435 23.80 13.51 -44.61
CA PHE A 435 22.90 13.28 -43.49
C PHE A 435 23.61 13.61 -42.16
N PRO A 436 23.04 14.48 -41.29
CA PRO A 436 23.72 14.93 -40.08
C PRO A 436 23.92 13.79 -39.06
N LYS A 437 25.18 13.52 -38.70
CA LYS A 437 25.57 12.45 -37.76
C LYS A 437 24.93 12.60 -36.36
N PHE A 438 24.60 13.82 -35.93
CA PHE A 438 23.94 14.09 -34.65
C PHE A 438 22.57 13.40 -34.54
N CYS A 439 21.86 13.21 -35.66
CA CYS A 439 20.56 12.55 -35.67
C CYS A 439 20.63 11.05 -35.26
N SER A 440 21.79 10.41 -35.36
CA SER A 440 22.01 9.02 -34.89
C SER A 440 22.09 8.90 -33.35
N ILE A 441 22.37 10.01 -32.66
CA ILE A 441 22.51 10.09 -31.20
C ILE A 441 21.13 10.15 -30.54
N ILE A 442 20.13 10.71 -31.23
CA ILE A 442 18.77 10.95 -30.73
C ILE A 442 18.13 9.67 -30.18
N PRO A 443 18.07 8.53 -30.91
CA PRO A 443 17.41 7.33 -30.39
C PRO A 443 18.19 6.63 -29.27
N ARG A 444 19.49 6.91 -29.13
CA ARG A 444 20.36 6.22 -28.18
C ARG A 444 20.47 6.94 -26.84
N PHE A 445 20.35 8.27 -26.83
CA PHE A 445 20.56 9.08 -25.64
C PHE A 445 19.42 10.06 -25.34
N ILE A 446 18.78 10.65 -26.36
CA ILE A 446 17.73 11.65 -26.14
C ILE A 446 16.42 10.99 -25.68
N ILE A 447 15.97 9.91 -26.32
CA ILE A 447 14.72 9.23 -25.89
C ILE A 447 14.81 8.74 -24.44
N PRO A 448 15.86 7.98 -24.02
CA PRO A 448 15.97 7.59 -22.62
C PRO A 448 16.11 8.79 -21.68
N GLY A 449 16.78 9.86 -22.13
CA GLY A 449 16.87 11.13 -21.38
C GLY A 449 15.50 11.79 -21.16
N ILE A 450 14.63 11.80 -22.16
CA ILE A 450 13.25 12.29 -22.03
C ILE A 450 12.50 11.47 -20.99
N PHE A 451 12.59 10.13 -21.04
CA PHE A 451 11.91 9.29 -20.06
C PHE A 451 12.46 9.43 -18.64
N LEU A 452 13.77 9.70 -18.48
CA LEU A 452 14.34 10.05 -17.18
C LEU A 452 13.75 11.37 -16.65
N ILE A 453 13.59 12.38 -17.51
CA ILE A 453 12.93 13.65 -17.13
C ILE A 453 11.46 13.42 -16.79
N LEU A 454 10.77 12.54 -17.53
CA LEU A 454 9.36 12.22 -17.26
C LEU A 454 9.13 11.54 -15.90
N LEU A 455 10.16 10.94 -15.28
CA LEU A 455 10.05 10.42 -13.89
C LEU A 455 9.90 11.52 -12.84
N ILE A 456 10.24 12.78 -13.17
CA ILE A 456 10.02 13.91 -12.26
C ILE A 456 8.51 14.10 -12.00
N ILE A 457 7.66 13.81 -12.99
CA ILE A 457 6.20 13.97 -12.87
C ILE A 457 5.62 13.06 -11.77
N PRO A 458 5.73 11.71 -11.82
CA PRO A 458 5.21 10.86 -10.75
C PRO A 458 5.88 11.15 -9.40
N PHE A 459 7.17 11.52 -9.38
CA PHE A 459 7.81 11.97 -8.14
C PHE A 459 7.09 13.18 -7.54
N LEU A 460 6.88 14.27 -8.29
CA LEU A 460 6.22 15.48 -7.79
C LEU A 460 4.76 15.24 -7.41
N LEU A 461 4.04 14.40 -8.16
CA LEU A 461 2.64 14.07 -7.89
C LEU A 461 2.48 13.27 -6.59
N HIS A 462 3.42 12.37 -6.29
CA HIS A 462 3.29 11.43 -5.17
C HIS A 462 4.10 11.82 -3.94
N TYR A 463 5.08 12.72 -4.05
CA TYR A 463 5.98 13.07 -2.95
C TYR A 463 5.26 13.63 -1.72
N SER A 464 4.35 14.58 -1.89
CA SER A 464 3.65 15.20 -0.75
C SER A 464 2.79 14.20 0.01
N HIS A 465 2.14 13.29 -0.72
CA HIS A 465 1.32 12.23 -0.14
C HIS A 465 2.15 11.15 0.58
N ASN A 466 3.31 10.81 0.02
CA ASN A 466 4.18 9.76 0.55
C ASN A 466 5.26 10.29 1.49
N ASN A 467 5.38 11.61 1.71
CA ASN A 467 6.30 12.11 2.71
C ASN A 467 5.70 12.01 4.12
N ARG A 468 6.00 10.91 4.81
CA ARG A 468 5.54 10.63 6.18
C ARG A 468 6.57 10.94 7.26
N SER A 469 7.65 11.67 6.95
CA SER A 469 8.70 12.05 7.92
C SER A 469 8.19 12.79 9.16
N LYS A 470 7.01 13.41 9.08
CA LYS A 470 6.34 14.11 10.18
C LYS A 470 5.03 13.44 10.63
N TYR A 471 4.81 12.19 10.26
CA TYR A 471 3.56 11.48 10.54
C TYR A 471 3.56 10.88 11.95
N TYR A 472 2.98 11.60 12.91
CA TYR A 472 2.85 11.16 14.32
C TYR A 472 1.42 10.86 14.73
N LEU A 473 0.45 10.97 13.82
CA LEU A 473 -0.98 10.96 14.17
C LEU A 473 -1.44 9.68 14.86
N ALA A 474 -1.09 8.51 14.35
CA ALA A 474 -1.51 7.23 14.95
C ALA A 474 -0.96 7.08 16.38
N TYR A 475 0.32 7.36 16.56
CA TYR A 475 0.99 7.40 17.86
C TYR A 475 0.34 8.42 18.82
N ASP A 476 0.14 9.64 18.35
CA ASP A 476 -0.47 10.69 19.17
C ASP A 476 -1.90 10.37 19.57
N MET A 477 -2.66 9.73 18.67
CA MET A 477 -4.03 9.30 18.94
C MET A 477 -4.07 8.26 20.06
N GLY A 478 -3.18 7.26 20.03
CA GLY A 478 -3.06 6.27 21.10
C GLY A 478 -2.78 6.90 22.47
N LEU A 479 -1.82 7.82 22.56
CA LEU A 479 -1.56 8.55 23.80
C LEU A 479 -2.74 9.42 24.26
N ASN A 480 -3.39 10.13 23.33
CA ASN A 480 -4.53 10.98 23.66
C ASN A 480 -5.75 10.16 24.14
N MET A 481 -5.88 8.90 23.73
CA MET A 481 -6.88 7.97 24.23
C MET A 481 -6.50 7.40 25.60
N LEU A 482 -5.23 7.08 25.85
CA LEU A 482 -4.76 6.44 27.08
C LEU A 482 -4.57 7.42 28.25
N ASP A 483 -4.05 8.62 28.01
CA ASP A 483 -3.75 9.63 29.04
C ASP A 483 -4.91 9.98 29.98
N PRO A 484 -6.16 10.17 29.51
CA PRO A 484 -7.26 10.59 30.37
C PRO A 484 -7.89 9.45 31.17
N LEU A 485 -7.52 8.19 30.89
CA LEU A 485 -8.20 7.04 31.47
C LEU A 485 -7.88 6.90 32.96
N LYS A 486 -8.89 6.55 33.76
CA LYS A 486 -8.69 6.14 35.15
C LYS A 486 -7.93 4.81 35.24
N LYS A 487 -7.37 4.53 36.41
CA LYS A 487 -6.72 3.25 36.72
C LYS A 487 -7.70 2.09 36.52
N ASN A 488 -7.22 0.97 35.99
CA ASN A 488 -8.01 -0.24 35.72
C ASN A 488 -9.20 -0.02 34.76
N ALA A 489 -9.13 1.00 33.90
CA ALA A 489 -10.18 1.26 32.92
C ALA A 489 -10.37 0.08 31.96
N VAL A 490 -11.60 -0.05 31.46
CA VAL A 490 -11.97 -0.97 30.38
C VAL A 490 -12.29 -0.13 29.16
N VAL A 491 -11.56 -0.30 28.06
CA VAL A 491 -11.77 0.45 26.82
C VAL A 491 -12.29 -0.49 25.74
N ILE A 492 -13.34 -0.07 25.06
CA ILE A 492 -13.92 -0.77 23.94
C ILE A 492 -13.58 -0.02 22.65
N THR A 493 -12.81 -0.67 21.78
CA THR A 493 -12.40 -0.18 20.46
C THR A 493 -13.29 -0.76 19.37
N LYS A 494 -13.32 -0.14 18.19
CA LYS A 494 -14.17 -0.55 17.06
C LYS A 494 -13.42 -1.40 16.03
N GLY A 495 -12.16 -1.07 15.72
CA GLY A 495 -11.41 -1.70 14.64
C GLY A 495 -9.91 -1.64 14.84
N ASP A 496 -9.20 -1.69 13.72
CA ASP A 496 -7.74 -1.81 13.69
C ASP A 496 -7.07 -0.45 13.96
N ASP A 497 -7.61 0.62 13.35
CA ASP A 497 -7.04 1.96 13.41
C ASP A 497 -7.04 2.58 14.82
N ASP A 498 -7.96 2.15 15.70
CA ASP A 498 -8.02 2.57 17.10
C ASP A 498 -7.42 1.55 18.07
N LEU A 499 -7.43 0.25 17.76
CA LEU A 499 -6.82 -0.78 18.61
C LEU A 499 -5.29 -0.80 18.52
N PHE A 500 -4.74 -0.81 17.30
CA PHE A 500 -3.32 -1.08 17.09
C PHE A 500 -2.38 0.00 17.60
N PRO A 501 -2.74 1.30 17.57
CA PRO A 501 -1.96 2.30 18.29
C PRO A 501 -1.89 2.05 19.80
N LEU A 502 -3.00 1.63 20.42
CA LEU A 502 -3.04 1.33 21.85
C LEU A 502 -2.19 0.09 22.18
N TRP A 503 -2.27 -0.94 21.35
CA TRP A 503 -1.43 -2.13 21.48
C TRP A 503 0.06 -1.79 21.43
N TYR A 504 0.47 -0.97 20.48
CA TYR A 504 1.87 -0.54 20.40
C TYR A 504 2.31 0.16 21.70
N HIS A 505 1.54 1.15 22.18
CA HIS A 505 1.90 1.85 23.41
C HIS A 505 1.95 0.92 24.63
N GLN A 506 0.95 0.05 24.81
CA GLN A 506 0.91 -0.85 25.95
C GLN A 506 1.98 -1.94 25.89
N ARG A 507 2.15 -2.58 24.73
CA ARG A 507 2.91 -3.84 24.63
C ARG A 507 4.34 -3.65 24.16
N VAL A 508 4.63 -2.55 23.45
CA VAL A 508 6.00 -2.21 23.03
C VAL A 508 6.61 -1.19 23.99
N GLU A 509 5.86 -0.14 24.34
CA GLU A 509 6.37 0.97 25.16
C GLU A 509 6.05 0.83 26.67
N ASN A 510 5.33 -0.23 27.07
CA ASN A 510 4.90 -0.46 28.46
C ASN A 510 4.10 0.71 29.05
N TYR A 511 3.31 1.40 28.22
CA TYR A 511 2.54 2.57 28.62
C TYR A 511 1.08 2.22 28.93
N ARG A 512 0.59 2.58 30.13
CA ARG A 512 -0.80 2.33 30.58
C ARG A 512 -1.23 0.86 30.42
N THR A 513 -0.36 -0.07 30.81
CA THR A 513 -0.64 -1.51 30.83
C THR A 513 -1.67 -1.92 31.90
N ASP A 514 -2.16 -0.97 32.70
CA ASP A 514 -3.25 -1.15 33.65
C ASP A 514 -4.64 -1.12 32.98
N VAL A 515 -4.73 -0.74 31.71
CA VAL A 515 -6.00 -0.56 30.99
C VAL A 515 -6.31 -1.79 30.14
N ALA A 516 -7.50 -2.37 30.31
CA ALA A 516 -7.95 -3.48 29.49
C ALA A 516 -8.54 -2.99 28.16
N LEU A 517 -8.17 -3.65 27.06
CA LEU A 517 -8.57 -3.26 25.71
C LEU A 517 -9.39 -4.37 25.05
N PHE A 518 -10.63 -4.04 24.70
CA PHE A 518 -11.54 -4.94 24.00
C PHE A 518 -11.91 -4.40 22.62
N ASN A 519 -11.54 -5.11 21.57
CA ASN A 519 -12.04 -4.83 20.23
C ASN A 519 -13.43 -5.44 20.04
N LEU A 520 -14.36 -4.63 19.54
CA LEU A 520 -15.77 -4.97 19.34
C LEU A 520 -15.96 -6.22 18.47
N ILE A 521 -15.23 -6.33 17.36
CA ILE A 521 -15.33 -7.44 16.39
C ILE A 521 -14.72 -8.72 16.97
N LEU A 522 -13.79 -8.59 17.92
CA LEU A 522 -13.13 -9.70 18.58
C LEU A 522 -13.88 -10.22 19.81
N LEU A 523 -14.97 -9.58 20.25
CA LEU A 523 -15.72 -9.99 21.44
C LEU A 523 -16.39 -11.36 21.29
N GLN A 524 -16.72 -11.80 20.08
CA GLN A 524 -17.17 -13.17 19.80
C GLN A 524 -16.09 -14.23 20.09
N ASN A 525 -14.82 -13.84 20.12
CA ASN A 525 -13.70 -14.77 20.25
C ASN A 525 -13.33 -15.01 21.71
N LYS A 526 -13.46 -16.27 22.16
CA LYS A 526 -13.10 -16.68 23.52
C LYS A 526 -11.65 -16.31 23.88
N TRP A 527 -10.71 -16.50 22.96
CA TRP A 527 -9.28 -16.23 23.22
C TRP A 527 -9.05 -14.77 23.62
N HIS A 528 -9.78 -13.82 23.04
CA HIS A 528 -9.62 -12.38 23.29
C HIS A 528 -10.12 -11.98 24.69
N LEU A 529 -11.21 -12.59 25.13
CA LEU A 529 -11.74 -12.41 26.50
C LEU A 529 -10.79 -12.99 27.55
N GLU A 530 -10.30 -14.21 27.32
CA GLU A 530 -9.40 -14.91 28.24
C GLU A 530 -8.01 -14.26 28.32
N GLU A 531 -7.46 -13.78 27.19
CA GLU A 531 -6.21 -13.02 27.16
C GLU A 531 -6.33 -11.75 28.02
N ASN A 532 -7.40 -10.98 27.83
CA ASN A 532 -7.64 -9.78 28.62
C ASN A 532 -7.79 -10.09 30.11
N LYS A 533 -8.55 -11.13 30.48
CA LYS A 533 -8.72 -11.54 31.88
C LYS A 533 -7.42 -12.02 32.53
N ARG A 534 -6.57 -12.71 31.78
CA ARG A 534 -5.25 -13.14 32.23
C ARG A 534 -4.32 -11.96 32.52
N ASN A 535 -4.31 -10.97 31.62
CA ASN A 535 -3.49 -9.78 31.76
C ASN A 535 -4.04 -8.78 32.79
N HIS A 536 -5.36 -8.81 33.02
CA HIS A 536 -6.07 -7.89 33.90
C HIS A 536 -7.01 -8.65 34.85
N PRO A 537 -6.48 -9.19 35.98
CA PRO A 537 -7.26 -10.03 36.90
C PRO A 537 -8.49 -9.35 37.51
N TYR A 538 -8.52 -8.01 37.54
CA TYR A 538 -9.65 -7.21 38.03
C TYR A 538 -10.89 -7.25 37.14
N LEU A 539 -10.78 -7.73 35.89
CA LEU A 539 -11.89 -7.79 34.95
C LEU A 539 -12.95 -8.80 35.38
N ILE A 540 -14.22 -8.45 35.21
CA ILE A 540 -15.33 -9.39 35.40
C ILE A 540 -15.87 -9.76 34.02
N LEU A 541 -15.61 -10.99 33.57
CA LEU A 541 -16.08 -11.45 32.26
C LEU A 541 -17.58 -11.78 32.32
N PRO A 542 -18.33 -11.57 31.22
CA PRO A 542 -19.71 -12.01 31.15
C PRO A 542 -19.80 -13.55 31.32
N PRO A 543 -20.89 -14.07 31.93
CA PRO A 543 -21.12 -15.51 31.99
C PRO A 543 -21.16 -16.08 30.58
N LYS A 544 -20.57 -17.29 30.39
CA LYS A 544 -20.38 -17.95 29.08
C LYS A 544 -21.61 -17.74 28.19
N SER A 545 -21.45 -16.99 27.09
CA SER A 545 -22.52 -16.84 26.11
C SER A 545 -22.87 -18.23 25.55
N ALA A 546 -24.16 -18.57 25.57
CA ALA A 546 -24.66 -19.67 24.76
C ALA A 546 -24.42 -19.33 23.27
N ALA A 547 -24.22 -20.36 22.46
CA ALA A 547 -24.01 -20.27 21.00
C ALA A 547 -25.17 -19.53 20.28
N PRO A 548 -24.98 -19.06 19.03
CA PRO A 548 -25.64 -17.86 18.51
C PRO A 548 -27.11 -18.06 18.15
N VAL A 549 -27.92 -17.01 18.37
CA VAL A 549 -29.11 -16.76 17.56
C VAL A 549 -28.62 -16.19 16.24
N THR A 550 -29.05 -16.78 15.13
CA THR A 550 -28.73 -16.32 13.78
C THR A 550 -29.65 -15.15 13.42
N SER A 551 -29.20 -13.92 13.65
CA SER A 551 -29.70 -12.78 12.88
C SER A 551 -28.57 -11.79 12.59
N THR A 552 -28.26 -11.61 11.31
CA THR A 552 -27.46 -10.48 10.84
C THR A 552 -28.26 -9.19 11.08
N VAL A 553 -27.75 -8.29 11.92
CA VAL A 553 -28.37 -6.99 12.21
C VAL A 553 -27.71 -5.90 11.37
N SER A 554 -28.51 -4.89 11.01
CA SER A 554 -28.26 -3.77 10.10
C SER A 554 -27.05 -2.87 10.37
N ASP A 555 -26.32 -3.08 11.48
CA ASP A 555 -25.16 -2.29 11.93
C ASP A 555 -23.82 -3.03 11.83
N GLY A 556 -23.81 -4.27 11.35
CA GLY A 556 -22.58 -5.03 11.08
C GLY A 556 -21.95 -5.72 12.29
N LEU A 557 -22.63 -5.73 13.44
CA LEU A 557 -22.20 -6.47 14.64
C LEU A 557 -23.02 -7.76 14.82
N ASP A 558 -22.34 -8.89 15.03
CA ASP A 558 -23.01 -10.16 15.29
C ASP A 558 -23.64 -10.22 16.71
N ASP A 559 -24.66 -11.07 16.87
CA ASP A 559 -25.44 -11.19 18.11
C ASP A 559 -24.59 -11.62 19.32
N VAL A 560 -23.52 -12.39 19.11
CA VAL A 560 -22.60 -12.83 20.17
C VAL A 560 -21.75 -11.67 20.65
N SER A 561 -21.14 -10.92 19.73
CA SER A 561 -20.36 -9.73 20.06
C SER A 561 -21.22 -8.68 20.77
N ARG A 562 -22.49 -8.49 20.37
CA ARG A 562 -23.42 -7.59 21.07
C ARG A 562 -23.74 -8.07 22.49
N THR A 563 -24.03 -9.35 22.66
CA THR A 563 -24.30 -9.95 23.97
C THR A 563 -23.10 -9.81 24.90
N ASN A 564 -21.90 -10.11 24.39
CA ASN A 564 -20.65 -9.99 25.14
C ASN A 564 -20.32 -8.53 25.48
N LEU A 565 -20.57 -7.58 24.57
CA LEU A 565 -20.43 -6.14 24.84
C LEU A 565 -21.32 -5.70 26.01
N VAL A 566 -22.62 -6.00 25.93
CA VAL A 566 -23.58 -5.62 26.97
C VAL A 566 -23.23 -6.27 28.30
N GLY A 567 -22.88 -7.55 28.30
CA GLY A 567 -22.47 -8.29 29.49
C GLY A 567 -21.17 -7.74 30.10
N LEU A 568 -20.16 -7.46 29.28
CA LEU A 568 -18.89 -6.89 29.74
C LEU A 568 -19.11 -5.53 30.42
N VAL A 569 -19.91 -4.67 29.81
CA VAL A 569 -20.27 -3.36 30.38
C VAL A 569 -21.01 -3.55 31.70
N GLN A 570 -22.07 -4.36 31.73
CA GLN A 570 -22.87 -4.57 32.94
C GLN A 570 -22.05 -5.09 34.13
N GLN A 571 -21.18 -6.06 33.88
CA GLN A 571 -20.37 -6.69 34.93
C GLN A 571 -19.28 -5.76 35.47
N ASN A 572 -18.71 -4.91 34.62
CA ASN A 572 -17.60 -4.04 35.02
C ASN A 572 -18.05 -2.65 35.44
N PHE A 573 -19.23 -2.17 35.03
CA PHE A 573 -19.67 -0.79 35.20
C PHE A 573 -19.51 -0.24 36.64
N MET A 574 -19.83 -1.04 37.66
CA MET A 574 -19.71 -0.63 39.07
C MET A 574 -18.29 -0.79 39.65
N ALA A 575 -17.48 -1.66 39.06
CA ALA A 575 -16.16 -2.03 39.58
C ALA A 575 -15.03 -1.26 38.88
N ASN A 576 -15.17 -1.01 37.58
CA ASN A 576 -14.16 -0.47 36.70
C ASN A 576 -14.79 0.56 35.75
N PRO A 577 -14.14 1.71 35.51
CA PRO A 577 -14.66 2.71 34.59
C PRO A 577 -14.56 2.19 33.14
N VAL A 578 -15.68 2.18 32.44
CA VAL A 578 -15.80 1.64 31.08
C VAL A 578 -15.88 2.79 30.07
N TYR A 579 -15.07 2.72 29.02
CA TYR A 579 -14.96 3.72 27.97
C TYR A 579 -15.19 3.08 26.59
N SER A 580 -15.75 3.84 25.66
CA SER A 580 -16.02 3.43 24.29
C SER A 580 -15.42 4.44 23.30
N TYR A 581 -14.78 3.95 22.24
CA TYR A 581 -14.33 4.79 21.13
C TYR A 581 -15.46 5.17 20.16
N PHE A 582 -16.49 4.32 20.04
CA PHE A 582 -17.64 4.58 19.16
C PHE A 582 -18.84 5.12 19.95
N VAL A 583 -19.68 5.91 19.27
CA VAL A 583 -20.75 6.73 19.88
C VAL A 583 -22.14 6.11 19.70
N GLU A 584 -22.22 4.79 19.53
CA GLU A 584 -23.51 4.07 19.39
C GLU A 584 -24.03 3.62 20.76
N SER A 585 -25.36 3.61 20.95
CA SER A 585 -25.93 3.25 22.25
C SER A 585 -25.64 1.79 22.60
N ILE A 586 -24.99 1.54 23.73
CA ILE A 586 -24.70 0.18 24.24
C ILE A 586 -26.01 -0.52 24.66
N SER A 587 -26.84 0.17 25.44
CA SER A 587 -28.17 -0.30 25.84
C SER A 587 -29.00 0.90 26.33
N SER A 588 -30.31 0.70 26.48
CA SER A 588 -31.23 1.73 27.01
C SER A 588 -30.93 2.18 28.45
N ARG A 589 -30.06 1.48 29.18
CA ARG A 589 -29.67 1.78 30.58
C ARG A 589 -28.52 2.77 30.71
N TYR A 590 -27.72 2.92 29.66
CA TYR A 590 -26.48 3.70 29.71
C TYR A 590 -26.53 4.88 28.75
N THR A 591 -25.78 5.92 29.08
CA THR A 591 -25.45 7.03 28.19
C THR A 591 -23.93 7.04 27.95
N LEU A 592 -23.52 7.45 26.75
CA LEU A 592 -22.12 7.66 26.41
C LEU A 592 -21.81 9.15 26.50
N THR A 593 -20.93 9.51 27.42
CA THR A 593 -20.53 10.90 27.65
C THR A 593 -19.11 11.12 27.13
N PRO A 594 -18.90 11.98 26.13
CA PRO A 594 -17.57 12.32 25.66
C PRO A 594 -16.72 12.93 26.79
N VAL A 595 -15.59 12.31 27.10
CA VAL A 595 -14.63 12.79 28.13
C VAL A 595 -13.25 13.11 27.56
N GLY A 596 -13.11 12.92 26.25
CA GLY A 596 -11.93 13.11 25.43
C GLY A 596 -12.25 12.52 24.06
N ILE A 597 -11.28 11.84 23.46
CA ILE A 597 -11.52 11.04 22.25
C ILE A 597 -12.49 9.90 22.55
N LEU A 598 -12.37 9.32 23.75
CA LEU A 598 -13.23 8.27 24.24
C LEU A 598 -14.47 8.84 24.95
N SER A 599 -15.56 8.09 24.92
CA SER A 599 -16.76 8.33 25.70
C SER A 599 -16.81 7.44 26.92
N LEU A 600 -17.03 8.01 28.10
CA LEU A 600 -17.27 7.26 29.33
C LEU A 600 -18.70 6.73 29.36
N VAL A 601 -18.87 5.48 29.76
CA VAL A 601 -20.19 4.88 30.00
C VAL A 601 -20.70 5.35 31.36
N LEU A 602 -21.88 5.98 31.38
CA LEU A 602 -22.55 6.46 32.59
C LEU A 602 -24.00 5.95 32.64
N PRO A 603 -24.66 5.99 33.81
CA PRO A 603 -26.10 5.74 33.90
C PRO A 603 -26.86 6.76 33.06
N LYS A 604 -28.00 6.37 32.48
CA LYS A 604 -28.80 7.27 31.63
C LYS A 604 -29.23 8.57 32.33
N ASP A 605 -29.35 8.54 33.65
CA ASP A 605 -29.74 9.63 34.55
C ASP A 605 -28.55 10.37 35.19
N ALA A 606 -27.33 10.19 34.68
CA ALA A 606 -26.15 10.87 35.19
C ALA A 606 -26.30 12.40 35.18
N SER A 607 -26.03 13.04 36.33
CA SER A 607 -26.10 14.50 36.46
C SER A 607 -25.04 15.21 35.62
N MET A 608 -25.32 16.45 35.20
CA MET A 608 -24.35 17.29 34.50
C MET A 608 -23.09 17.56 35.32
N GLY A 609 -23.19 17.65 36.65
CA GLY A 609 -22.02 17.79 37.54
C GLY A 609 -21.13 16.54 37.55
N THR A 610 -21.76 15.35 37.49
CA THR A 610 -21.03 14.08 37.34
C THR A 610 -20.29 14.07 36.01
N ILE A 611 -20.95 14.42 34.91
CA ILE A 611 -20.35 14.52 33.57
C ILE A 611 -19.15 15.48 33.57
N ALA A 612 -19.33 16.67 34.14
CA ALA A 612 -18.29 17.70 34.24
C ALA A 612 -17.00 17.20 34.87
N SER A 613 -17.13 16.46 35.98
CA SER A 613 -15.97 15.95 36.74
C SER A 613 -15.12 14.94 35.97
N GLN A 614 -15.64 14.38 34.87
CA GLN A 614 -14.97 13.35 34.09
C GLN A 614 -14.24 13.88 32.85
N ILE A 615 -14.46 15.15 32.49
CA ILE A 615 -13.90 15.74 31.28
C ILE A 615 -12.40 15.97 31.42
N CYS A 616 -11.62 15.46 30.47
CA CYS A 616 -10.21 15.77 30.39
C CYS A 616 -10.00 17.11 29.66
N ASN A 617 -9.57 18.14 30.39
CA ASN A 617 -9.25 19.47 29.83
C ASN A 617 -7.81 19.60 29.29
N LYS A 618 -7.05 18.49 29.21
CA LYS A 618 -5.69 18.53 28.65
C LYS A 618 -5.72 18.81 27.14
N LYS A 619 -4.76 19.58 26.64
CA LYS A 619 -4.59 19.81 25.21
C LYS A 619 -4.18 18.50 24.52
N LEU A 620 -4.83 18.19 23.40
CA LEU A 620 -4.55 17.01 22.59
C LEU A 620 -3.23 17.18 21.82
N ARG A 621 -2.50 16.08 21.65
CA ARG A 621 -1.32 16.01 20.77
C ARG A 621 -1.80 15.75 19.33
N TYR A 622 -1.67 16.71 18.42
CA TYR A 622 -2.07 16.49 17.01
C TYR A 622 -1.31 17.34 16.00
N LEU A 623 -0.56 18.35 16.44
CA LEU A 623 0.04 19.33 15.55
C LEU A 623 1.34 18.88 14.89
N ARG A 624 1.94 17.78 15.35
CA ARG A 624 3.19 17.25 14.77
C ARG A 624 2.92 16.77 13.35
N GLY A 625 3.36 17.55 12.36
CA GLY A 625 3.20 17.27 10.93
C GLY A 625 1.88 17.70 10.28
N VAL A 626 0.85 18.07 11.05
CA VAL A 626 -0.45 18.52 10.50
C VAL A 626 -0.39 19.93 9.92
N LYS A 627 0.32 20.86 10.58
CA LYS A 627 0.36 22.27 10.14
C LYS A 627 1.08 22.50 8.81
N ASP A 628 1.91 21.55 8.39
CA ASP A 628 2.72 21.67 7.17
C ASP A 628 1.97 21.17 5.91
N GLY A 629 0.70 20.79 6.02
CA GLY A 629 -0.10 20.27 4.91
C GLY A 629 0.31 18.86 4.43
N GLY A 630 1.15 18.16 5.20
CA GLY A 630 1.71 16.85 4.82
C GLY A 630 0.76 15.67 5.00
N ILE A 631 -0.34 15.84 5.75
CA ILE A 631 -1.31 14.76 5.98
C ILE A 631 -2.47 14.90 5.01
N THR A 632 -2.42 14.07 3.97
CA THR A 632 -3.42 14.04 2.89
C THR A 632 -4.10 12.68 2.77
N ASP A 633 -3.63 11.68 3.51
CA ASP A 633 -4.26 10.36 3.52
C ASP A 633 -5.59 10.40 4.28
N ARG A 634 -6.49 9.49 3.88
CA ARG A 634 -7.85 9.42 4.39
C ARG A 634 -7.91 9.32 5.92
N ARG A 635 -7.07 8.49 6.54
CA ARG A 635 -7.11 8.22 7.99
C ARG A 635 -6.54 9.36 8.80
N GLY A 636 -5.47 9.97 8.30
CA GLY A 636 -4.95 11.19 8.88
C GLY A 636 -6.01 12.28 8.91
N LEU A 637 -6.74 12.47 7.80
CA LEU A 637 -7.85 13.42 7.72
C LEU A 637 -9.04 13.05 8.64
N GLU A 638 -9.40 11.76 8.74
CA GLU A 638 -10.44 11.28 9.67
C GLU A 638 -10.04 11.53 11.14
N THR A 639 -8.77 11.29 11.50
CA THR A 639 -8.23 11.53 12.85
C THR A 639 -8.24 13.02 13.18
N ILE A 640 -7.90 13.89 12.23
CA ILE A 640 -7.98 15.34 12.40
C ILE A 640 -9.43 15.76 12.68
N LYS A 641 -10.42 15.17 12.00
CA LYS A 641 -11.85 15.41 12.29
C LYS A 641 -12.22 14.95 13.70
N ILE A 642 -11.70 13.81 14.17
CA ILE A 642 -11.94 13.32 15.53
C ILE A 642 -11.41 14.32 16.57
N TYR A 643 -10.22 14.89 16.36
CA TYR A 643 -9.71 15.94 17.24
C TYR A 643 -10.59 17.19 17.25
N SER A 644 -11.01 17.66 16.07
CA SER A 644 -11.96 18.77 15.92
C SER A 644 -13.25 18.51 16.71
N MET A 645 -13.86 17.35 16.52
CA MET A 645 -15.09 16.93 17.20
C MET A 645 -14.89 16.82 18.72
N THR A 646 -13.74 16.31 19.16
CA THR A 646 -13.40 16.22 20.59
C THR A 646 -13.36 17.60 21.25
N TYR A 647 -12.68 18.57 20.62
CA TYR A 647 -12.66 19.95 21.10
C TYR A 647 -14.05 20.60 21.06
N SER A 648 -14.84 20.39 20.01
CA SER A 648 -16.21 20.92 19.93
C SER A 648 -17.09 20.39 21.07
N ASN A 649 -17.05 19.08 21.32
CA ASN A 649 -17.82 18.44 22.40
C ASN A 649 -17.40 18.96 23.77
N ARG A 650 -16.08 19.10 24.00
CA ARG A 650 -15.55 19.63 25.25
C ARG A 650 -15.91 21.11 25.44
N GLY A 651 -15.81 21.91 24.39
CA GLY A 651 -16.18 23.33 24.39
C GLY A 651 -17.65 23.55 24.72
N ASN A 652 -18.55 22.80 24.07
CA ASN A 652 -19.99 22.83 24.36
C ASN A 652 -20.28 22.45 25.82
N THR A 653 -19.59 21.43 26.33
CA THR A 653 -19.81 21.00 27.72
C THR A 653 -19.29 22.04 28.71
N ASN A 654 -18.13 22.64 28.45
CA ASN A 654 -17.59 23.74 29.27
C ASN A 654 -18.50 24.98 29.23
N LEU A 655 -19.17 25.29 28.11
CA LEU A 655 -20.18 26.35 28.05
C LEU A 655 -21.37 26.04 28.97
N ASN A 656 -21.91 24.83 28.90
CA ASN A 656 -23.04 24.42 29.75
C ASN A 656 -22.71 24.45 31.24
N LEU A 657 -21.43 24.32 31.59
CA LEU A 657 -20.93 24.39 32.97
C LEU A 657 -20.56 25.82 33.41
N GLY A 658 -20.64 26.80 32.51
CA GLY A 658 -20.22 28.19 32.78
C GLY A 658 -18.70 28.41 32.74
N ASN A 659 -17.91 27.41 32.33
CA ASN A 659 -16.45 27.49 32.23
C ASN A 659 -16.01 28.19 30.92
N MET A 660 -16.37 29.47 30.80
CA MET A 660 -16.12 30.28 29.60
C MET A 660 -14.66 30.29 29.10
N PRO A 661 -13.62 30.39 29.96
CA PRO A 661 -12.22 30.39 29.48
C PRO A 661 -11.81 29.07 28.80
N LEU A 662 -12.27 27.93 29.33
CA LEU A 662 -11.97 26.62 28.75
C LEU A 662 -12.74 26.41 27.43
N ALA A 663 -14.02 26.79 27.40
CA ALA A 663 -14.81 26.75 26.18
C ALA A 663 -14.20 27.63 25.07
N LEU A 664 -13.74 28.84 25.41
CA LEU A 664 -13.05 29.73 24.47
C LEU A 664 -11.81 29.04 23.87
N SER A 665 -10.96 28.48 24.73
CA SER A 665 -9.76 27.77 24.28
C SER A 665 -10.10 26.59 23.37
N ASP A 666 -11.15 25.83 23.68
CA ASP A 666 -11.54 24.67 22.89
C ASP A 666 -12.04 25.04 21.50
N PHE A 667 -12.97 26.01 21.38
CA PHE A 667 -13.45 26.43 20.07
C PHE A 667 -12.38 27.14 19.23
N GLN A 668 -11.41 27.79 19.87
CA GLN A 668 -10.22 28.29 19.16
C GLN A 668 -9.44 27.14 18.52
N GLU A 669 -9.27 26.01 19.22
CA GLU A 669 -8.61 24.83 18.64
C GLU A 669 -9.45 24.17 17.55
N VAL A 670 -10.79 24.15 17.68
CA VAL A 670 -11.67 23.70 16.59
C VAL A 670 -11.44 24.52 15.34
N VAL A 671 -11.42 25.86 15.44
CA VAL A 671 -11.19 26.74 14.30
C VAL A 671 -9.76 26.64 13.76
N ASN A 672 -8.77 26.31 14.60
CA ASN A 672 -7.41 26.02 14.15
C ASN A 672 -7.34 24.73 13.31
N ILE A 673 -8.11 23.70 13.68
CA ILE A 673 -8.15 22.40 12.99
C ILE A 673 -9.04 22.45 11.74
N SER A 674 -10.23 23.00 11.92
CA SER A 674 -11.31 23.08 10.94
C SER A 674 -11.71 24.56 10.76
N PRO A 675 -10.94 25.37 10.00
CA PRO A 675 -11.23 26.79 9.84
C PRO A 675 -12.59 27.11 9.24
N ARG A 676 -13.27 26.13 8.64
CA ARG A 676 -14.60 26.25 8.03
C ARG A 676 -15.73 25.73 8.92
N ASP A 677 -15.45 25.40 10.18
CA ASP A 677 -16.49 24.97 11.13
C ASP A 677 -17.35 26.17 11.55
N GLY A 678 -18.56 26.26 10.98
CA GLY A 678 -19.49 27.34 11.26
C GLY A 678 -20.02 27.34 12.69
N ASP A 679 -20.22 26.16 13.31
CA ASP A 679 -20.77 26.08 14.66
C ASP A 679 -19.74 26.54 15.70
N ALA A 680 -18.48 26.14 15.54
CA ALA A 680 -17.40 26.60 16.40
C ALA A 680 -17.19 28.12 16.30
N ARG A 681 -17.30 28.69 15.09
CA ARG A 681 -17.23 30.14 14.89
C ARG A 681 -18.40 30.88 15.51
N TYR A 682 -19.62 30.34 15.39
CA TYR A 682 -20.77 30.87 16.11
C TYR A 682 -20.53 30.87 17.63
N ASN A 683 -20.07 29.75 18.18
CA ASN A 683 -19.80 29.62 19.61
C ASN A 683 -18.70 30.60 20.08
N LEU A 684 -17.63 30.80 19.29
CA LEU A 684 -16.63 31.84 19.56
C LEU A 684 -17.26 33.25 19.55
N GLY A 685 -18.11 33.53 18.56
CA GLY A 685 -18.84 34.80 18.49
C GLY A 685 -19.71 35.04 19.72
N ALA A 686 -20.44 34.03 20.17
CA ALA A 686 -21.26 34.08 21.37
C ALA A 686 -20.43 34.32 22.64
N ILE A 687 -19.29 33.63 22.77
CA ILE A 687 -18.37 33.81 23.89
C ILE A 687 -17.78 35.23 23.90
N TYR A 688 -17.26 35.73 22.78
CA TYR A 688 -16.75 37.11 22.70
C TYR A 688 -17.83 38.14 23.00
N GLY A 689 -19.07 37.92 22.53
CA GLY A 689 -20.21 38.77 22.85
C GLY A 689 -20.53 38.80 24.34
N SER A 690 -20.45 37.65 25.03
CA SER A 690 -20.61 37.56 26.49
C SER A 690 -19.49 38.28 27.25
N MET A 691 -18.28 38.31 26.68
CA MET A 691 -17.13 39.07 27.18
C MET A 691 -17.17 40.57 26.78
N GLN A 692 -18.24 41.01 26.11
CA GLN A 692 -18.40 42.37 25.56
C GLN A 692 -17.36 42.78 24.50
N ASP A 693 -16.60 41.84 23.95
CA ASP A 693 -15.74 42.06 22.79
C ASP A 693 -16.55 41.91 21.50
N TYR A 694 -17.48 42.85 21.31
CA TYR A 694 -18.42 42.84 20.18
C TYR A 694 -17.71 42.93 18.82
N ARG A 695 -16.51 43.52 18.78
CA ARG A 695 -15.71 43.62 17.54
C ARG A 695 -15.25 42.24 17.08
N ARG A 696 -14.70 41.41 17.98
CA ARG A 696 -14.35 40.02 17.65
C ARG A 696 -15.57 39.16 17.42
N ALA A 697 -16.65 39.37 18.18
CA ALA A 697 -17.90 38.65 18.00
C ALA A 697 -18.46 38.81 16.58
N ILE A 698 -18.50 40.04 16.05
CA ILE A 698 -18.94 40.34 14.67
C ILE A 698 -18.10 39.58 13.64
N ILE A 699 -16.77 39.55 13.82
CA ILE A 699 -15.86 38.84 12.89
C ILE A 699 -16.22 37.35 12.85
N GLU A 700 -16.38 36.73 14.01
CA GLU A 700 -16.64 35.29 14.07
C GLU A 700 -18.08 34.93 13.64
N PHE A 701 -19.09 35.74 13.95
CA PHE A 701 -20.44 35.54 13.43
C PHE A 701 -20.51 35.68 11.90
N LYS A 702 -19.81 36.67 11.31
CA LYS A 702 -19.74 36.79 9.85
C LYS A 702 -19.11 35.55 9.20
N LYS A 703 -17.98 35.07 9.73
CA LYS A 703 -17.34 33.86 9.22
C LYS A 703 -18.20 32.62 9.45
N SER A 704 -18.94 32.54 10.57
CA SER A 704 -19.94 31.48 10.76
C SER A 704 -20.99 31.51 9.65
N LEU A 705 -21.54 32.69 9.34
CA LEU A 705 -22.56 32.87 8.30
C LEU A 705 -22.03 32.64 6.87
N GLU A 706 -20.73 32.86 6.64
CA GLU A 706 -20.07 32.47 5.38
C GLU A 706 -20.16 30.96 5.13
N PHE A 707 -20.02 30.13 6.18
CA PHE A 707 -20.07 28.67 6.07
C PHE A 707 -21.45 28.07 6.36
N LYS A 708 -22.29 28.76 7.14
CA LYS A 708 -23.66 28.40 7.49
C LYS A 708 -24.59 29.61 7.31
N PRO A 709 -24.99 29.92 6.06
CA PRO A 709 -25.73 31.15 5.74
C PRO A 709 -27.11 31.22 6.39
N ASN A 710 -27.70 30.09 6.78
CA ASN A 710 -29.03 30.05 7.41
C ASN A 710 -28.96 29.92 8.94
N ASN A 711 -27.82 30.23 9.57
CA ASN A 711 -27.69 30.17 11.03
C ASN A 711 -28.37 31.39 11.68
N ILE A 712 -29.64 31.21 12.06
CA ILE A 712 -30.47 32.23 12.70
C ILE A 712 -29.81 32.79 13.97
N ALA A 713 -29.22 31.92 14.80
CA ALA A 713 -28.57 32.33 16.04
C ALA A 713 -27.34 33.22 15.80
N ALA A 714 -26.60 32.98 14.71
CA ALA A 714 -25.48 33.83 14.30
C ALA A 714 -25.94 35.21 13.80
N TYR A 715 -27.07 35.30 13.08
CA TYR A 715 -27.65 36.60 12.70
C TYR A 715 -28.14 37.39 13.91
N HIS A 716 -28.77 36.72 14.90
CA HIS A 716 -29.13 37.33 16.18
C HIS A 716 -27.91 37.90 16.90
N GLY A 717 -26.86 37.09 17.05
CA GLY A 717 -25.61 37.51 17.68
C GLY A 717 -24.93 38.67 16.96
N LEU A 718 -24.98 38.68 15.62
CA LEU A 718 -24.46 39.75 14.78
C LEU A 718 -25.26 41.05 14.94
N GLY A 719 -26.59 40.99 14.92
CA GLY A 719 -27.48 42.14 15.12
C GLY A 719 -27.27 42.79 16.49
N MET A 720 -27.22 41.97 17.53
CA MET A 720 -26.96 42.43 18.90
C MET A 720 -25.59 43.09 19.02
N SER A 721 -24.56 42.46 18.45
CA SER A 721 -23.19 42.97 18.52
C SER A 721 -23.05 44.30 17.78
N TYR A 722 -23.70 44.47 16.63
CA TYR A 722 -23.72 45.74 15.89
C TYR A 722 -24.44 46.85 16.64
N GLN A 723 -25.60 46.55 17.23
CA GLN A 723 -26.34 47.50 18.06
C GLN A 723 -25.47 48.00 19.23
N LYS A 724 -24.73 47.10 19.89
CA LYS A 724 -23.85 47.45 21.01
C LYS A 724 -22.65 48.32 20.63
N ILE A 725 -22.21 48.31 19.36
CA ILE A 725 -21.14 49.17 18.85
C ILE A 725 -21.65 50.37 18.04
N GLY A 726 -22.95 50.65 18.06
CA GLY A 726 -23.56 51.82 17.41
C GLY A 726 -23.80 51.69 15.90
N LYS A 727 -23.65 50.50 15.32
CA LYS A 727 -23.84 50.24 13.89
C LYS A 727 -25.29 49.84 13.57
N MET A 728 -26.21 50.81 13.69
CA MET A 728 -27.65 50.53 13.67
C MET A 728 -28.18 50.03 12.32
N VAL A 729 -27.61 50.50 11.19
CA VAL A 729 -28.01 50.05 9.85
C VAL A 729 -27.67 48.58 9.66
N GLU A 730 -26.44 48.18 9.97
CA GLU A 730 -26.02 46.78 9.87
C GLU A 730 -26.75 45.88 10.89
N ALA A 731 -27.09 46.41 12.08
CA ALA A 731 -27.90 45.69 13.07
C ALA A 731 -29.31 45.39 12.54
N ARG A 732 -29.99 46.39 11.96
CA ARG A 732 -31.31 46.23 11.32
C ARG A 732 -31.27 45.19 10.21
N GLN A 733 -30.25 45.22 9.35
CA GLN A 733 -30.08 44.24 8.28
C GLN A 733 -29.96 42.82 8.82
N ALA A 734 -29.18 42.61 9.88
CA ALA A 734 -29.03 41.30 10.51
C ALA A 734 -30.34 40.80 11.11
N TYR A 735 -31.09 41.65 11.82
CA TYR A 735 -32.40 41.28 12.39
C TYR A 735 -33.48 41.03 11.33
N ASN A 736 -33.49 41.79 10.22
CA ASN A 736 -34.37 41.49 9.08
C ASN A 736 -34.06 40.10 8.50
N LYS A 737 -32.79 39.70 8.40
CA LYS A 737 -32.45 38.32 7.98
C LYS A 737 -32.92 37.25 8.95
N VAL A 738 -32.95 37.52 10.26
CA VAL A 738 -33.61 36.60 11.21
C VAL A 738 -35.09 36.42 10.85
N LEU A 739 -35.83 37.52 10.64
CA LEU A 739 -37.27 37.46 10.33
C LEU A 739 -37.57 36.84 8.96
N GLU A 740 -36.67 36.99 7.99
CA GLU A 740 -36.78 36.27 6.71
C GLU A 740 -36.64 34.75 6.89
N LEU A 741 -35.72 34.30 7.73
CA LEU A 741 -35.46 32.87 7.98
C LEU A 741 -36.43 32.26 9.00
N SER A 742 -36.94 33.06 9.93
CA SER A 742 -37.90 32.67 10.96
C SER A 742 -38.93 33.79 11.15
N PRO A 743 -39.99 33.78 10.31
CA PRO A 743 -41.08 34.75 10.44
C PRO A 743 -41.74 34.65 11.82
N GLY A 744 -41.75 35.76 12.56
CA GLY A 744 -42.32 35.82 13.91
C GLY A 744 -41.33 35.62 15.06
N ASP A 745 -40.02 35.65 14.80
CA ASP A 745 -39.03 35.66 15.89
C ASP A 745 -39.22 36.88 16.81
N PRO A 746 -39.60 36.67 18.09
CA PRO A 746 -39.98 37.77 18.97
C PRO A 746 -38.80 38.66 19.34
N THR A 747 -37.59 38.10 19.36
CA THR A 747 -36.37 38.83 19.72
C THR A 747 -35.99 39.81 18.62
N ALA A 748 -36.07 39.38 17.36
CA ALA A 748 -35.78 40.25 16.22
C ALA A 748 -36.86 41.33 16.04
N THR A 749 -38.14 40.98 16.18
CA THR A 749 -39.24 41.98 16.13
C THR A 749 -39.08 43.03 17.22
N ALA A 750 -38.78 42.63 18.46
CA ALA A 750 -38.56 43.56 19.56
C ALA A 750 -37.32 44.45 19.33
N ALA A 751 -36.22 43.89 18.83
CA ALA A 751 -35.01 44.65 18.53
C ALA A 751 -35.23 45.70 17.44
N LEU A 752 -35.97 45.35 16.38
CA LEU A 752 -36.32 46.29 15.30
C LEU A 752 -37.26 47.39 15.78
N ALA A 753 -38.28 47.05 16.58
CA ALA A 753 -39.19 48.03 17.17
C ALA A 753 -38.45 49.02 18.08
N ALA A 754 -37.46 48.55 18.86
CA ALA A 754 -36.62 49.39 19.71
C ALA A 754 -35.67 50.30 18.92
N MET A 755 -35.38 49.99 17.66
CA MET A 755 -34.53 50.82 16.78
C MET A 755 -35.32 51.95 16.07
N GLY A 756 -36.66 51.99 16.19
CA GLY A 756 -37.53 52.97 15.52
C GLY A 756 -37.54 52.85 13.99
N ASP A 757 -38.14 53.80 13.28
CA ASP A 757 -37.84 54.03 11.86
C ASP A 757 -36.67 55.02 11.80
N ILE A 758 -35.55 54.63 11.19
CA ILE A 758 -34.36 55.50 11.05
C ILE A 758 -34.51 56.38 9.81
#